data_AF-A0AAD6HUQ8-F1
#
_entry.id   AF-A0AAD6HUQ8-F1
#
_cell.length_a   1.000
_cell.length_b   1.000
_cell.length_c   1.000
_cell.angle_alpha   90.00
_cell.angle_beta   90.00
_cell.angle_gamma   90.00
#
_symmetry.space_group_name_H-M   'P 1'
#
loop_
_entity.id
_entity.type
_entity.pdbx_description
1 polymer ?
#
loop_
_entity_poly.entity_id
_entity_poly.type
_entity_poly.pdbx_seq_one_letter_code
_entity_poly.pdbx_strand_id
1 'polypeptide(L)'
;MPHQKRTRESLGSDPASDGDESDSRPESAGPASSPYSQRKRPRTSNSPSEEESSDLETNSQSSPLSDDEELDDDELEVRQTQIIQEKYAHLADDANIPSEHGILERVDCYNFMCHDHFSVELGPLINFITGKNGSGKSAILTALTLCLGGKASATNRGQSLKNFIKEGKENSNIIVRIKNQGDGAYRPDAFGKSIIVERHFTRSGSSGFKIKAENGHIVSTKKAELDAITDYFSLQIDNPMNVLSQDTARQFLSTSSPAEKYKFFVKGVQLEQLDQDYRLIEESIDQIEEKTKNKDEDIKILKTQHESAKKKLELSDKYESLRDHIRNLRSQMVWAQVEEQERARDALAEEVTRADDLITSAEAALDEFDSKIAAAEAEYETAADYALEADRTRETGKEELGVIEANLTDETKKWNDLGAQFRQIRGFVKAAEEEVEKAQAKYDKESQRLAAQSDGGYARRQQECDEAKERANEAGNKHSAHRENITQLETELRQAEEHEKTVWQQVEAKKNDHSEAATRLETLQKNNGPRQQGFHEKLPALKRAIEAERSFAVPPVGPVGYHITLVHAKWSSILEHALNTTLSSFIVTSKRDQTILSNIMQRVGCECPILIGKNRDIDTSSYEPDAKYQTALRVLQIDSPVVRQQLIIRHAIEQMLLIENLEEASAVLFDGEKPRNVRRCFCINERDRRRGHHLSFNRAGDPNQAPVPMYNGHPRMKSDAAAQISAQREIVADLARQLNDIKQEHQAARSKVTACKQAIVRHQKNEESLKVDKQRMEDEAEALREALEKENAEDGSIESLTADLKSAQENKALQEGSLEDGRTAQKEQYENIRTAKRERDAKKQQIESLNENARVAESERSLAEAKKVEIFREKNRAVEDIERRKHERSSLSEKHTGAVETVLSFIEKASTISPRVPVDDGETGNSLDAKLVQLQKDYTQFTQRLGASREEIATEATRCEAAFASAKQQIDDQKAIVQQLKNTLHDRKKRWEIFRSHISSRAKAQFTYLLSERSFRGRLLTDHQSKLLDIQVEPDITKADDTGRGAKTLSGGEKSFSQVCLLLALWEAMGSPIRCLDEFDVYMDHINRRMAIEMLMSAARRSIGRQFILITPGSKDDIKIAPDVKVIELAEPERGQTTLQFQR
;
A
#
# COMPACT_ATOMS: atom_id res chain seq x y z
N MET A 1 -16.77 58.80 26.07
CA MET A 1 -16.59 60.00 25.23
C MET A 1 -16.53 59.55 23.75
N PRO A 2 -16.99 60.39 22.79
CA PRO A 2 -17.86 59.97 21.65
C PRO A 2 -17.11 59.77 20.30
N HIS A 3 -17.70 59.46 19.12
CA HIS A 3 -19.08 59.62 18.58
C HIS A 3 -19.56 58.48 17.62
N GLN A 4 -20.89 58.24 17.63
CA GLN A 4 -21.89 58.34 16.53
C GLN A 4 -21.41 58.40 15.04
N LYS A 5 -22.10 57.96 13.96
CA LYS A 5 -23.54 57.75 13.53
C LYS A 5 -23.50 57.10 12.08
N ARG A 6 -24.48 56.55 11.32
CA ARG A 6 -25.91 56.09 11.35
C ARG A 6 -26.35 55.73 9.88
N THR A 7 -27.17 54.67 9.63
CA THR A 7 -28.22 54.51 8.53
C THR A 7 -27.85 54.60 7.00
N ARG A 8 -28.59 54.13 5.96
CA ARG A 8 -29.90 53.40 5.77
C ARG A 8 -30.08 52.72 4.35
N GLU A 9 -31.12 51.85 4.23
CA GLU A 9 -32.08 51.47 3.12
C GLU A 9 -32.14 52.26 1.76
N SER A 10 -32.78 51.84 0.63
CA SER A 10 -33.33 50.57 0.05
C SER A 10 -33.97 50.78 -1.38
N LEU A 11 -34.48 49.72 -2.07
CA LEU A 11 -35.38 49.69 -3.29
C LEU A 11 -34.79 50.08 -4.68
N GLY A 12 -35.29 49.66 -5.88
CA GLY A 12 -36.34 48.68 -6.29
C GLY A 12 -36.65 48.64 -7.83
N SER A 13 -37.46 47.66 -8.28
CA SER A 13 -38.26 47.48 -9.56
C SER A 13 -37.62 47.37 -10.98
N ASP A 14 -37.66 46.17 -11.61
CA ASP A 14 -38.65 45.63 -12.60
C ASP A 14 -39.13 46.45 -13.85
N PRO A 15 -39.72 45.83 -14.92
CA PRO A 15 -39.52 44.49 -15.56
C PRO A 15 -39.69 44.47 -17.13
N ALA A 16 -39.92 43.26 -17.73
CA ALA A 16 -40.58 42.97 -19.04
C ALA A 16 -39.82 43.24 -20.38
N SER A 17 -40.14 42.59 -21.53
CA SER A 17 -40.72 41.26 -21.84
C SER A 17 -40.49 40.89 -23.34
N ASP A 18 -40.63 39.59 -23.69
CA ASP A 18 -40.86 39.03 -25.06
C ASP A 18 -39.79 39.30 -26.16
N GLY A 19 -39.71 38.57 -27.27
CA GLY A 19 -40.35 37.31 -27.70
C GLY A 19 -40.08 37.02 -29.19
N ASP A 20 -39.82 35.75 -29.53
CA ASP A 20 -39.89 35.08 -30.84
C ASP A 20 -39.10 35.57 -32.10
N GLU A 21 -38.54 34.57 -32.81
CA GLU A 21 -38.69 34.19 -34.24
C GLU A 21 -38.82 35.25 -35.37
N SER A 22 -38.37 35.01 -36.63
CA SER A 22 -37.48 33.97 -37.21
C SER A 22 -37.04 34.32 -38.65
N ASP A 23 -35.91 33.73 -39.08
CA ASP A 23 -35.54 33.30 -40.46
C ASP A 23 -35.44 34.31 -41.64
N SER A 24 -34.93 33.79 -42.77
CA SER A 24 -34.92 34.27 -44.17
C SER A 24 -33.80 35.21 -44.67
N ARG A 25 -32.95 34.61 -45.53
CA ARG A 25 -32.15 35.22 -46.63
C ARG A 25 -33.08 35.57 -47.83
N PRO A 26 -32.68 36.21 -48.98
CA PRO A 26 -31.32 36.30 -49.54
C PRO A 26 -30.91 37.57 -50.38
N GLU A 27 -29.64 37.53 -50.83
CA GLU A 27 -29.04 38.01 -52.11
C GLU A 27 -29.38 39.38 -52.76
N SER A 28 -28.31 40.12 -53.13
CA SER A 28 -28.06 40.51 -54.54
C SER A 28 -26.65 41.10 -54.82
N ALA A 29 -26.05 40.64 -55.95
CA ALA A 29 -25.02 41.22 -56.83
C ALA A 29 -23.83 42.10 -56.33
N GLY A 30 -22.60 41.74 -56.77
CA GLY A 30 -21.40 42.61 -56.83
C GLY A 30 -21.34 43.46 -58.12
N PRO A 31 -20.14 43.95 -58.57
CA PRO A 31 -19.07 43.06 -59.04
C PRO A 31 -17.59 43.55 -58.95
N ALA A 32 -16.66 42.64 -59.29
CA ALA A 32 -15.28 42.86 -59.82
C ALA A 32 -14.20 43.53 -58.90
N SER A 33 -12.91 43.16 -58.94
CA SER A 33 -12.17 42.11 -59.68
C SER A 33 -10.88 41.64 -58.94
N SER A 34 -10.28 40.55 -59.43
CA SER A 34 -9.09 39.82 -58.92
C SER A 34 -7.82 40.15 -59.79
N PRO A 35 -6.56 39.66 -59.59
CA PRO A 35 -6.22 38.32 -59.06
C PRO A 35 -4.85 38.03 -58.34
N TYR A 36 -4.75 36.78 -57.86
CA TYR A 36 -3.58 35.86 -57.72
C TYR A 36 -2.46 36.04 -56.66
N SER A 37 -2.62 35.29 -55.56
CA SER A 37 -1.76 34.18 -55.05
C SER A 37 -0.24 34.33 -54.82
N GLN A 38 0.22 33.88 -53.65
CA GLN A 38 1.43 33.04 -53.54
C GLN A 38 1.37 32.04 -52.34
N ARG A 39 2.23 31.01 -52.38
CA ARG A 39 2.18 29.79 -51.54
C ARG A 39 2.98 29.90 -50.22
N LYS A 40 2.63 29.08 -49.22
CA LYS A 40 3.55 28.62 -48.15
C LYS A 40 3.69 27.09 -48.18
N ARG A 41 4.80 26.58 -47.65
CA ARG A 41 5.20 25.15 -47.60
C ARG A 41 5.16 24.63 -46.16
N PRO A 42 4.81 23.36 -45.91
CA PRO A 42 5.36 22.55 -44.81
C PRO A 42 6.77 22.03 -45.17
N ARG A 43 7.47 21.41 -44.21
CA ARG A 43 8.76 20.74 -44.44
C ARG A 43 8.89 19.51 -43.54
N THR A 44 9.72 18.57 -43.99
CA THR A 44 9.86 17.18 -43.52
C THR A 44 11.12 16.97 -42.68
N SER A 45 11.09 15.97 -41.78
CA SER A 45 12.24 15.22 -41.21
C SER A 45 11.87 14.48 -39.89
N ASN A 46 12.28 13.22 -39.75
CA ASN A 46 12.21 12.43 -38.51
C ASN A 46 13.63 11.97 -38.04
N SER A 47 13.70 11.12 -37.01
CA SER A 47 14.90 10.71 -36.25
C SER A 47 15.88 9.77 -36.98
N PRO A 48 17.21 9.99 -36.85
CA PRO A 48 18.23 8.94 -36.97
C PRO A 48 18.69 8.33 -35.62
N SER A 49 19.66 7.40 -35.66
CA SER A 49 20.07 6.52 -34.53
C SER A 49 21.58 6.45 -34.27
N GLU A 50 21.96 5.91 -33.10
CA GLU A 50 23.32 5.63 -32.56
C GLU A 50 23.22 4.26 -31.83
N GLU A 51 24.17 3.34 -31.65
CA GLU A 51 25.59 3.05 -31.99
C GLU A 51 25.80 1.52 -31.66
N GLU A 52 26.88 0.74 -31.85
CA GLU A 52 28.33 0.92 -32.16
C GLU A 52 28.87 -0.38 -32.83
N SER A 53 29.90 -0.31 -33.70
CA SER A 53 30.83 -1.41 -34.14
C SER A 53 30.28 -2.55 -35.04
N SER A 54 31.07 -3.15 -35.96
CA SER A 54 32.53 -3.16 -36.14
C SER A 54 33.00 -3.08 -37.61
N ASP A 55 34.19 -2.52 -37.86
CA ASP A 55 34.72 -2.24 -39.21
C ASP A 55 35.20 -3.48 -39.99
N LEU A 56 34.60 -3.72 -41.17
CA LEU A 56 35.23 -4.37 -42.32
C LEU A 56 34.68 -3.74 -43.62
N GLU A 57 35.56 -3.21 -44.47
CA GLU A 57 35.17 -2.49 -45.68
C GLU A 57 34.69 -3.45 -46.79
N THR A 58 33.36 -3.53 -46.98
CA THR A 58 32.76 -4.04 -48.23
C THR A 58 31.62 -3.12 -48.64
N ASN A 59 31.76 -2.48 -49.80
CA ASN A 59 30.88 -1.38 -50.22
C ASN A 59 29.62 -1.88 -50.94
N SER A 60 28.53 -2.06 -50.19
CA SER A 60 27.20 -2.30 -50.78
C SER A 60 26.11 -1.61 -49.95
N GLN A 61 25.86 -0.33 -50.21
CA GLN A 61 24.86 0.44 -49.47
C GLN A 61 23.43 0.00 -49.80
N SER A 62 22.67 -0.41 -48.78
CA SER A 62 21.22 -0.53 -48.82
C SER A 62 20.62 0.10 -47.56
N SER A 63 20.11 1.33 -47.70
CA SER A 63 19.62 2.13 -46.58
C SER A 63 18.41 1.49 -45.88
N PRO A 64 18.32 1.54 -44.53
CA PRO A 64 17.12 1.12 -43.80
C PRO A 64 15.91 2.01 -44.13
N LEU A 65 14.72 1.42 -44.11
CA LEU A 65 13.44 2.13 -44.20
C LEU A 65 13.07 2.71 -42.83
N SER A 66 13.54 3.94 -42.52
CA SER A 66 13.27 4.64 -41.25
C SER A 66 12.60 6.01 -41.39
N ASP A 67 12.33 6.47 -42.61
CA ASP A 67 11.54 7.70 -42.84
C ASP A 67 10.04 7.37 -42.68
N ASP A 68 9.52 7.46 -41.45
CA ASP A 68 8.07 7.34 -41.14
C ASP A 68 7.33 8.63 -41.56
N GLU A 69 7.40 8.97 -42.85
CA GLU A 69 6.60 10.02 -43.49
C GLU A 69 5.71 9.39 -44.56
N GLU A 70 4.42 9.71 -44.55
CA GLU A 70 3.44 9.24 -45.53
C GLU A 70 3.59 10.02 -46.85
N LEU A 71 4.72 9.78 -47.52
CA LEU A 71 5.02 10.23 -48.88
C LEU A 71 3.97 9.66 -49.84
N ASP A 72 3.46 10.52 -50.73
CA ASP A 72 2.48 10.11 -51.74
C ASP A 72 3.10 9.09 -52.72
N ASP A 73 2.25 8.27 -53.34
CA ASP A 73 2.66 7.14 -54.20
C ASP A 73 3.52 7.62 -55.39
N ASP A 74 3.27 8.86 -55.85
CA ASP A 74 4.03 9.61 -56.86
C ASP A 74 5.40 10.10 -56.33
N GLU A 75 5.48 10.63 -55.09
CA GLU A 75 6.74 11.07 -54.48
C GLU A 75 7.67 9.87 -54.21
N LEU A 76 7.10 8.74 -53.80
CA LEU A 76 7.80 7.46 -53.69
C LEU A 76 8.32 6.98 -55.05
N GLU A 77 7.54 7.07 -56.14
CA GLU A 77 7.99 6.66 -57.47
C GLU A 77 9.13 7.56 -57.99
N VAL A 78 9.08 8.87 -57.75
CA VAL A 78 10.20 9.79 -58.08
C VAL A 78 11.46 9.45 -57.28
N ARG A 79 11.34 9.25 -55.95
CA ARG A 79 12.49 8.90 -55.09
C ARG A 79 13.11 7.55 -55.48
N GLN A 80 12.31 6.53 -55.80
CA GLN A 80 12.82 5.25 -56.30
C GLN A 80 13.45 5.38 -57.69
N THR A 81 12.91 6.22 -58.57
CA THR A 81 13.47 6.46 -59.91
C THR A 81 14.86 7.10 -59.83
N GLN A 82 15.07 8.06 -58.91
CA GLN A 82 16.37 8.66 -58.66
C GLN A 82 17.39 7.63 -58.14
N ILE A 83 17.03 6.87 -57.10
CA ILE A 83 17.88 5.80 -56.54
C ILE A 83 18.28 4.77 -57.60
N ILE A 84 17.37 4.41 -58.51
CA ILE A 84 17.64 3.47 -59.60
C ILE A 84 18.58 4.05 -60.65
N GLN A 85 18.45 5.35 -60.98
CA GLN A 85 19.37 6.04 -61.88
C GLN A 85 20.78 6.17 -61.27
N GLU A 86 20.89 6.56 -60.01
CA GLU A 86 22.16 6.64 -59.28
C GLU A 86 22.81 5.25 -59.15
N LYS A 87 22.05 4.23 -58.75
CA LYS A 87 22.52 2.84 -58.67
C LYS A 87 23.11 2.37 -60.00
N TYR A 88 22.45 2.57 -61.13
CA TYR A 88 22.98 2.13 -62.42
C TYR A 88 24.02 3.07 -63.04
N ALA A 89 24.15 4.32 -62.59
CA ALA A 89 25.27 5.18 -62.93
C ALA A 89 26.57 4.74 -62.24
N HIS A 90 26.49 4.33 -60.96
CA HIS A 90 27.65 3.83 -60.21
C HIS A 90 28.02 2.39 -60.56
N LEU A 91 27.04 1.49 -60.74
CA LEU A 91 27.27 0.08 -61.13
C LEU A 91 27.74 -0.12 -62.58
N ALA A 92 28.09 0.95 -63.30
CA ALA A 92 28.67 0.84 -64.65
C ALA A 92 30.11 0.32 -64.63
N ASP A 93 30.87 0.61 -63.57
CA ASP A 93 32.29 0.24 -63.42
C ASP A 93 32.53 -0.94 -62.44
N ASP A 94 31.55 -1.26 -61.58
CA ASP A 94 31.68 -2.34 -60.57
C ASP A 94 31.46 -3.75 -61.16
N ALA A 95 32.34 -4.69 -60.80
CA ALA A 95 32.23 -6.09 -61.21
C ALA A 95 31.22 -6.87 -60.33
N ASN A 96 30.41 -7.75 -60.94
CA ASN A 96 29.54 -8.65 -60.17
C ASN A 96 30.37 -9.74 -59.48
N ILE A 97 30.43 -9.67 -58.15
CA ILE A 97 31.17 -10.60 -57.29
C ILE A 97 30.22 -11.69 -56.74
N PRO A 98 30.60 -12.98 -56.76
CA PRO A 98 29.90 -14.06 -56.06
C PRO A 98 29.59 -13.78 -54.59
N SER A 99 28.46 -14.28 -54.10
CA SER A 99 28.25 -14.41 -52.65
C SER A 99 29.11 -15.54 -52.07
N GLU A 100 29.53 -15.38 -50.81
CA GLU A 100 30.20 -16.43 -50.04
C GLU A 100 29.22 -17.41 -49.36
N HIS A 101 27.93 -17.10 -49.31
CA HIS A 101 26.90 -17.92 -48.67
C HIS A 101 25.57 -17.91 -49.44
N GLY A 102 24.71 -18.91 -49.18
CA GLY A 102 23.35 -18.99 -49.74
C GLY A 102 23.27 -19.36 -51.24
N ILE A 103 24.41 -19.67 -51.86
CA ILE A 103 24.53 -20.09 -53.27
C ILE A 103 24.49 -21.63 -53.37
N LEU A 104 23.90 -22.15 -54.44
CA LEU A 104 23.88 -23.59 -54.73
C LEU A 104 25.17 -23.99 -55.46
N GLU A 105 25.92 -24.94 -54.91
CA GLU A 105 27.17 -25.43 -55.49
C GLU A 105 26.93 -26.62 -56.44
N ARG A 106 26.05 -27.55 -56.03
CA ARG A 106 25.86 -28.84 -56.71
C ARG A 106 24.50 -29.47 -56.40
N VAL A 107 23.95 -30.19 -57.38
CA VAL A 107 22.74 -31.01 -57.28
C VAL A 107 23.06 -32.43 -57.75
N ASP A 108 22.79 -33.44 -56.93
CA ASP A 108 22.90 -34.86 -57.27
C ASP A 108 21.54 -35.54 -57.13
N CYS A 109 21.14 -36.30 -58.14
CA CYS A 109 19.89 -37.05 -58.20
C CYS A 109 20.18 -38.53 -58.40
N TYR A 110 19.43 -39.39 -57.71
CA TYR A 110 19.52 -40.85 -57.80
C TYR A 110 18.12 -41.45 -57.95
N ASN A 111 17.95 -42.36 -58.93
CA ASN A 111 16.67 -42.98 -59.29
C ASN A 111 15.52 -41.95 -59.43
N PHE A 112 15.77 -40.81 -60.09
CA PHE A 112 14.88 -39.65 -60.11
C PHE A 112 14.40 -39.33 -61.53
N MET A 113 13.09 -39.25 -61.73
CA MET A 113 12.44 -39.14 -63.06
C MET A 113 13.01 -40.17 -64.06
N CYS A 114 13.72 -39.72 -65.10
CA CYS A 114 14.33 -40.58 -66.12
C CYS A 114 15.77 -41.03 -65.76
N HIS A 115 16.39 -40.49 -64.71
CA HIS A 115 17.82 -40.69 -64.40
C HIS A 115 18.06 -41.76 -63.32
N ASP A 116 19.04 -42.64 -63.54
CA ASP A 116 19.55 -43.55 -62.50
C ASP A 116 20.52 -42.83 -61.56
N HIS A 117 21.47 -42.10 -62.14
CA HIS A 117 22.26 -41.08 -61.46
C HIS A 117 22.42 -39.88 -62.40
N PHE A 118 22.40 -38.68 -61.84
CA PHE A 118 22.53 -37.43 -62.56
C PHE A 118 23.12 -36.38 -61.60
N SER A 119 24.14 -35.64 -62.05
CA SER A 119 24.86 -34.68 -61.23
C SER A 119 25.10 -33.40 -62.01
N VAL A 120 24.83 -32.26 -61.39
CA VAL A 120 24.99 -30.92 -61.98
C VAL A 120 25.73 -30.04 -60.98
N GLU A 121 26.94 -29.65 -61.34
CA GLU A 121 27.70 -28.63 -60.61
C GLU A 121 27.38 -27.26 -61.17
N LEU A 122 26.94 -26.34 -60.32
CA LEU A 122 26.60 -24.98 -60.69
C LEU A 122 27.82 -24.07 -60.61
N GLY A 123 27.68 -22.86 -61.14
CA GLY A 123 28.59 -21.73 -60.97
C GLY A 123 27.93 -20.66 -60.10
N PRO A 124 28.71 -19.76 -59.48
CA PRO A 124 28.20 -18.84 -58.48
C PRO A 124 27.24 -17.78 -59.02
N LEU A 125 27.39 -17.37 -60.29
CA LEU A 125 26.62 -16.30 -60.91
C LEU A 125 25.61 -16.86 -61.93
N ILE A 126 25.87 -16.72 -63.23
CA ILE A 126 24.92 -17.07 -64.29
C ILE A 126 25.11 -18.51 -64.74
N ASN A 127 24.06 -19.31 -64.65
CA ASN A 127 24.03 -20.70 -65.14
C ASN A 127 23.00 -20.83 -66.26
N PHE A 128 23.44 -21.32 -67.41
CA PHE A 128 22.55 -21.76 -68.48
C PHE A 128 22.57 -23.28 -68.57
N ILE A 129 21.39 -23.91 -68.49
CA ILE A 129 21.23 -25.34 -68.74
C ILE A 129 20.55 -25.51 -70.11
N THR A 130 21.27 -26.17 -71.02
CA THR A 130 20.88 -26.41 -72.41
C THR A 130 20.73 -27.91 -72.68
N GLY A 131 20.12 -28.27 -73.82
CA GLY A 131 19.96 -29.66 -74.25
C GLY A 131 18.60 -29.98 -74.84
N LYS A 132 18.53 -31.06 -75.64
CA LYS A 132 17.33 -31.45 -76.40
C LYS A 132 16.15 -31.80 -75.50
N ASN A 133 14.93 -31.68 -76.03
CA ASN A 133 13.70 -31.96 -75.28
C ASN A 133 13.65 -33.44 -74.84
N GLY A 134 13.46 -33.65 -73.53
CA GLY A 134 13.50 -34.97 -72.88
C GLY A 134 14.82 -35.31 -72.18
N SER A 135 15.90 -34.52 -72.34
CA SER A 135 17.19 -34.70 -71.64
C SER A 135 17.15 -34.53 -70.11
N GLY A 136 15.99 -34.16 -69.55
CA GLY A 136 15.81 -34.02 -68.11
C GLY A 136 16.12 -32.63 -67.53
N LYS A 137 16.32 -31.58 -68.36
CA LYS A 137 16.68 -30.22 -67.89
C LYS A 137 15.87 -29.74 -66.66
N SER A 138 14.54 -29.73 -66.76
CA SER A 138 13.63 -29.31 -65.69
C SER A 138 13.60 -30.23 -64.47
N ALA A 139 14.20 -31.42 -64.55
CA ALA A 139 14.40 -32.29 -63.39
C ALA A 139 15.37 -31.65 -62.38
N ILE A 140 16.31 -30.78 -62.81
CA ILE A 140 17.19 -30.02 -61.91
C ILE A 140 16.36 -29.10 -61.00
N LEU A 141 15.48 -28.28 -61.59
CA LEU A 141 14.64 -27.36 -60.81
C LEU A 141 13.63 -28.12 -59.95
N THR A 142 13.05 -29.21 -60.47
CA THR A 142 12.18 -30.08 -59.68
C THR A 142 12.94 -30.70 -58.49
N ALA A 143 14.19 -31.14 -58.70
CA ALA A 143 15.03 -31.70 -57.66
C ALA A 143 15.42 -30.67 -56.61
N LEU A 144 15.73 -29.43 -57.01
CA LEU A 144 15.95 -28.31 -56.09
C LEU A 144 14.70 -28.01 -55.26
N THR A 145 13.53 -27.86 -55.89
CA THR A 145 12.26 -27.62 -55.18
C THR A 145 11.89 -28.73 -54.22
N LEU A 146 12.15 -30.00 -54.58
CA LEU A 146 11.94 -31.10 -53.66
C LEU A 146 13.01 -31.13 -52.56
N CYS A 147 14.31 -31.02 -52.85
CA CYS A 147 15.34 -31.17 -51.82
C CYS A 147 15.28 -30.06 -50.76
N LEU A 148 15.03 -28.82 -51.17
CA LEU A 148 14.96 -27.63 -50.31
C LEU A 148 13.57 -27.42 -49.70
N GLY A 149 12.99 -28.49 -49.15
CA GLY A 149 11.79 -28.45 -48.30
C GLY A 149 10.43 -28.38 -49.03
N GLY A 150 10.42 -27.99 -50.30
CA GLY A 150 9.21 -27.63 -51.06
C GLY A 150 8.21 -28.75 -51.33
N LYS A 151 7.02 -28.33 -51.78
CA LYS A 151 5.85 -29.21 -51.99
C LYS A 151 5.85 -29.84 -53.38
N ALA A 152 5.58 -31.14 -53.47
CA ALA A 152 5.50 -31.87 -54.74
C ALA A 152 4.55 -31.18 -55.75
N SER A 153 3.36 -30.79 -55.29
CA SER A 153 2.36 -30.09 -56.09
C SER A 153 2.80 -28.72 -56.64
N ALA A 154 3.78 -28.04 -56.03
CA ALA A 154 4.31 -26.77 -56.53
C ALA A 154 5.13 -26.92 -57.82
N THR A 155 5.59 -28.14 -58.12
CA THR A 155 6.41 -28.44 -59.31
C THR A 155 5.60 -28.62 -60.60
N ASN A 156 4.26 -28.61 -60.52
CA ASN A 156 3.29 -28.92 -61.58
C ASN A 156 3.42 -30.33 -62.24
N ARG A 157 4.50 -31.08 -62.00
CA ARG A 157 4.81 -32.37 -62.64
C ARG A 157 4.34 -33.62 -61.86
N GLY A 158 3.86 -33.47 -60.63
CA GLY A 158 3.30 -34.58 -59.85
C GLY A 158 2.76 -34.17 -58.48
N GLN A 159 1.66 -34.79 -58.04
CA GLN A 159 1.02 -34.47 -56.76
C GLN A 159 1.70 -35.12 -55.54
N SER A 160 2.47 -36.19 -55.74
CA SER A 160 3.12 -36.96 -54.67
C SER A 160 4.57 -37.30 -55.02
N LEU A 161 5.43 -37.41 -54.00
CA LEU A 161 6.85 -37.76 -54.14
C LEU A 161 7.05 -39.08 -54.91
N LYS A 162 6.10 -40.02 -54.79
CA LYS A 162 6.13 -41.33 -55.48
C LYS A 162 6.23 -41.17 -57.00
N ASN A 163 5.64 -40.13 -57.58
CA ASN A 163 5.60 -39.85 -59.02
C ASN A 163 6.97 -39.43 -59.58
N PHE A 164 7.94 -39.08 -58.72
CA PHE A 164 9.27 -38.62 -59.11
C PHE A 164 10.35 -39.71 -58.99
N ILE A 165 9.99 -40.90 -58.50
CA ILE A 165 10.87 -42.07 -58.46
C ILE A 165 10.92 -42.68 -59.87
N LYS A 166 12.12 -43.00 -60.37
CA LYS A 166 12.31 -43.63 -61.67
C LYS A 166 11.53 -44.95 -61.77
N GLU A 167 10.96 -45.21 -62.94
CA GLU A 167 10.23 -46.45 -63.21
C GLU A 167 11.16 -47.68 -63.01
N GLY A 168 10.61 -48.75 -62.44
CA GLY A 168 11.41 -49.90 -62.00
C GLY A 168 12.23 -49.69 -60.71
N LYS A 169 12.14 -48.53 -60.03
CA LYS A 169 12.85 -48.26 -58.76
C LYS A 169 11.88 -48.10 -57.58
N GLU A 170 12.35 -48.52 -56.40
CA GLU A 170 11.60 -48.46 -55.12
C GLU A 170 11.87 -47.19 -54.30
N ASN A 171 12.99 -46.51 -54.55
CA ASN A 171 13.38 -45.29 -53.84
C ASN A 171 14.07 -44.28 -54.77
N SER A 172 14.09 -43.02 -54.35
CA SER A 172 14.88 -41.96 -54.93
C SER A 172 15.58 -41.16 -53.83
N ASN A 173 16.71 -40.56 -54.17
CA ASN A 173 17.45 -39.67 -53.29
C ASN A 173 17.91 -38.44 -54.05
N ILE A 174 17.80 -37.27 -53.42
CA ILE A 174 18.22 -35.98 -53.98
C ILE A 174 19.14 -35.32 -52.97
N ILE A 175 20.30 -34.86 -53.42
CA ILE A 175 21.28 -34.15 -52.61
C ILE A 175 21.52 -32.77 -53.21
N VAL A 176 21.50 -31.74 -52.38
CA VAL A 176 21.81 -30.36 -52.76
C VAL A 176 22.86 -29.82 -51.81
N ARG A 177 23.90 -29.19 -52.37
CA ARG A 177 24.97 -28.53 -51.60
C ARG A 177 24.81 -27.01 -51.68
N ILE A 178 24.76 -26.36 -50.52
CA ILE A 178 24.65 -24.91 -50.34
C ILE A 178 25.98 -24.40 -49.78
N LYS A 179 26.54 -23.33 -50.37
CA LYS A 179 27.76 -22.66 -49.91
C LYS A 179 27.50 -21.94 -48.58
N ASN A 180 28.42 -22.07 -47.63
CA ASN A 180 28.29 -21.62 -46.25
C ASN A 180 29.59 -20.95 -45.75
N GLN A 181 30.00 -19.83 -46.39
CA GLN A 181 31.30 -19.18 -46.16
C GLN A 181 31.15 -17.66 -45.97
N GLY A 182 32.20 -17.03 -45.43
CA GLY A 182 32.19 -15.62 -45.03
C GLY A 182 31.31 -15.35 -43.80
N ASP A 183 31.13 -14.07 -43.47
CA ASP A 183 30.50 -13.65 -42.21
C ASP A 183 28.99 -13.94 -42.14
N GLY A 184 28.36 -14.17 -43.30
CA GLY A 184 26.97 -14.63 -43.43
C GLY A 184 26.79 -16.15 -43.41
N ALA A 185 27.74 -16.92 -42.85
CA ALA A 185 27.62 -18.37 -42.76
C ALA A 185 26.64 -18.82 -41.65
N TYR A 186 25.74 -19.74 -41.98
CA TYR A 186 24.86 -20.39 -41.02
C TYR A 186 25.63 -21.42 -40.19
N ARG A 187 25.77 -21.15 -38.88
CA ARG A 187 26.35 -22.06 -37.87
C ARG A 187 27.65 -22.74 -38.36
N PRO A 188 28.69 -21.99 -38.76
CA PRO A 188 29.89 -22.53 -39.42
C PRO A 188 30.60 -23.61 -38.58
N ASP A 189 30.60 -23.50 -37.25
CA ASP A 189 31.16 -24.52 -36.34
C ASP A 189 30.48 -25.90 -36.44
N ALA A 190 29.20 -25.93 -36.85
CA ALA A 190 28.40 -27.15 -36.95
C ALA A 190 28.38 -27.74 -38.37
N PHE A 191 28.47 -26.90 -39.41
CA PHE A 191 28.32 -27.33 -40.80
C PHE A 191 29.58 -27.24 -41.66
N GLY A 192 30.59 -26.47 -41.29
CA GLY A 192 31.74 -26.16 -42.16
C GLY A 192 31.34 -25.29 -43.35
N LYS A 193 32.11 -25.37 -44.44
CA LYS A 193 32.04 -24.45 -45.59
C LYS A 193 30.88 -24.71 -46.55
N SER A 194 30.24 -25.87 -46.45
CA SER A 194 29.08 -26.22 -47.27
C SER A 194 28.07 -27.05 -46.48
N ILE A 195 26.79 -26.68 -46.57
CA ILE A 195 25.67 -27.44 -46.01
C ILE A 195 25.18 -28.42 -47.07
N ILE A 196 25.06 -29.69 -46.72
CA ILE A 196 24.61 -30.76 -47.62
C ILE A 196 23.23 -31.24 -47.17
N VAL A 197 22.20 -30.91 -47.94
CA VAL A 197 20.81 -31.35 -47.74
C VAL A 197 20.59 -32.61 -48.56
N GLU A 198 20.13 -33.70 -47.93
CA GLU A 198 19.72 -34.95 -48.58
C GLU A 198 18.23 -35.20 -48.30
N ARG A 199 17.40 -35.33 -49.35
CA ARG A 199 15.99 -35.75 -49.26
C ARG A 199 15.80 -37.10 -49.92
N HIS A 200 15.53 -38.13 -49.12
CA HIS A 200 15.17 -39.47 -49.61
C HIS A 200 13.65 -39.68 -49.57
N PHE A 201 13.13 -40.51 -50.47
CA PHE A 201 11.73 -40.94 -50.46
C PHE A 201 11.54 -42.29 -51.18
N THR A 202 10.46 -43.00 -50.84
CA THR A 202 10.19 -44.36 -51.33
C THR A 202 8.79 -44.53 -51.94
N ARG A 203 8.64 -45.57 -52.76
CA ARG A 203 7.38 -45.99 -53.39
C ARG A 203 6.32 -46.41 -52.35
N SER A 204 6.75 -46.87 -51.16
CA SER A 204 5.86 -47.12 -50.01
C SER A 204 5.22 -45.82 -49.49
N GLY A 205 5.95 -44.71 -49.52
CA GLY A 205 5.48 -43.38 -49.08
C GLY A 205 6.28 -42.76 -47.93
N SER A 206 7.23 -43.49 -47.35
CA SER A 206 8.20 -42.88 -46.43
C SER A 206 9.05 -41.83 -47.15
N SER A 207 9.31 -40.71 -46.48
CA SER A 207 10.26 -39.69 -46.92
C SER A 207 10.91 -39.03 -45.69
N GLY A 208 12.10 -38.48 -45.86
CA GLY A 208 12.81 -37.82 -44.77
C GLY A 208 14.11 -37.18 -45.20
N PHE A 209 14.55 -36.20 -44.42
CA PHE A 209 15.73 -35.38 -44.68
C PHE A 209 16.93 -35.87 -43.85
N LYS A 210 18.14 -35.62 -44.36
CA LYS A 210 19.39 -35.59 -43.59
C LYS A 210 20.14 -34.33 -43.97
N ILE A 211 20.47 -33.50 -42.99
CA ILE A 211 21.21 -32.26 -43.17
C ILE A 211 22.59 -32.50 -42.58
N LYS A 212 23.62 -32.34 -43.41
CA LYS A 212 25.00 -32.71 -43.08
C LYS A 212 25.95 -31.53 -43.19
N ALA A 213 27.00 -31.60 -42.40
CA ALA A 213 28.19 -30.78 -42.56
C ALA A 213 29.01 -31.19 -43.80
N GLU A 214 29.96 -30.35 -44.18
CA GLU A 214 30.94 -30.54 -45.26
C GLU A 214 31.65 -31.92 -45.18
N ASN A 215 31.96 -32.39 -43.96
CA ASN A 215 32.60 -33.68 -43.69
C ASN A 215 31.64 -34.90 -43.77
N GLY A 216 30.37 -34.69 -44.10
CA GLY A 216 29.35 -35.74 -44.21
C GLY A 216 28.67 -36.14 -42.90
N HIS A 217 29.04 -35.58 -41.75
CA HIS A 217 28.37 -35.81 -40.47
C HIS A 217 26.93 -35.28 -40.49
N ILE A 218 25.96 -36.08 -40.02
CA ILE A 218 24.55 -35.69 -39.98
C ILE A 218 24.29 -34.83 -38.74
N VAL A 219 24.05 -33.53 -38.95
CA VAL A 219 23.74 -32.55 -37.89
C VAL A 219 22.27 -32.61 -37.50
N SER A 220 21.36 -32.87 -38.46
CA SER A 220 19.92 -32.97 -38.21
C SER A 220 19.20 -33.83 -39.25
N THR A 221 18.02 -34.32 -38.89
CA THR A 221 17.06 -35.01 -39.79
C THR A 221 15.67 -34.36 -39.78
N LYS A 222 15.49 -33.28 -39.02
CA LYS A 222 14.21 -32.58 -38.85
C LYS A 222 14.01 -31.55 -39.97
N LYS A 223 12.80 -31.50 -40.56
CA LYS A 223 12.45 -30.47 -41.55
C LYS A 223 12.63 -29.05 -41.00
N ALA A 224 12.31 -28.80 -39.72
CA ALA A 224 12.45 -27.49 -39.10
C ALA A 224 13.88 -26.91 -39.11
N GLU A 225 14.93 -27.74 -39.15
CA GLU A 225 16.31 -27.25 -39.31
C GLU A 225 16.58 -26.84 -40.77
N LEU A 226 16.02 -27.58 -41.74
CA LEU A 226 16.08 -27.20 -43.16
C LEU A 226 15.31 -25.91 -43.40
N ASP A 227 14.13 -25.77 -42.79
CA ASP A 227 13.29 -24.57 -42.87
C ASP A 227 14.08 -23.35 -42.33
N ALA A 228 14.71 -23.49 -41.15
CA ALA A 228 15.58 -22.45 -40.60
C ALA A 228 16.80 -22.10 -41.47
N ILE A 229 17.40 -23.08 -42.17
CA ILE A 229 18.49 -22.85 -43.15
C ILE A 229 17.96 -22.10 -44.38
N THR A 230 16.79 -22.49 -44.90
CA THR A 230 16.19 -21.79 -46.04
C THR A 230 15.74 -20.38 -45.68
N ASP A 231 15.22 -20.15 -44.48
CA ASP A 231 14.79 -18.81 -44.03
C ASP A 231 16.00 -17.90 -43.80
N TYR A 232 17.05 -18.39 -43.13
CA TYR A 232 18.28 -17.61 -42.87
C TYR A 232 18.95 -17.13 -44.17
N PHE A 233 19.03 -17.99 -45.18
CA PHE A 233 19.55 -17.62 -46.51
C PHE A 233 18.48 -17.04 -47.46
N SER A 234 17.23 -16.83 -47.00
CA SER A 234 16.10 -16.36 -47.83
C SER A 234 15.86 -17.19 -49.10
N LEU A 235 16.08 -18.51 -49.05
CA LEU A 235 15.89 -19.45 -50.16
C LEU A 235 14.40 -19.74 -50.39
N GLN A 236 13.71 -18.79 -51.02
CA GLN A 236 12.27 -18.85 -51.30
C GLN A 236 11.93 -19.87 -52.41
N ILE A 237 12.20 -21.16 -52.21
CA ILE A 237 12.14 -22.17 -53.27
C ILE A 237 10.69 -22.60 -53.63
N ASP A 238 9.75 -22.51 -52.67
CA ASP A 238 8.30 -22.72 -52.91
C ASP A 238 7.61 -21.47 -53.55
N ASN A 239 8.35 -20.38 -53.79
CA ASN A 239 7.81 -19.14 -54.39
C ASN A 239 7.79 -19.23 -55.93
N PRO A 240 6.62 -19.18 -56.58
CA PRO A 240 6.49 -19.34 -58.03
C PRO A 240 7.10 -18.20 -58.85
N MET A 241 7.37 -17.04 -58.24
CA MET A 241 8.12 -15.94 -58.89
C MET A 241 9.64 -16.04 -58.68
N ASN A 242 10.10 -16.95 -57.83
CA ASN A 242 11.52 -17.21 -57.58
C ASN A 242 12.01 -18.45 -58.37
N VAL A 243 11.16 -19.46 -58.48
CA VAL A 243 11.35 -20.67 -59.29
C VAL A 243 10.21 -20.80 -60.28
N LEU A 244 10.35 -20.16 -61.45
CA LEU A 244 9.35 -20.21 -62.51
C LEU A 244 9.50 -21.51 -63.29
N SER A 245 8.63 -22.49 -63.00
CA SER A 245 8.40 -23.65 -63.86
C SER A 245 7.85 -23.25 -65.24
N GLN A 246 8.01 -24.10 -66.26
CA GLN A 246 7.56 -23.85 -67.63
C GLN A 246 6.10 -23.36 -67.74
N ASP A 247 5.16 -24.03 -67.07
CA ASP A 247 3.75 -23.63 -67.08
C ASP A 247 3.50 -22.32 -66.32
N THR A 248 4.25 -22.06 -65.25
CA THR A 248 4.17 -20.81 -64.48
C THR A 248 4.74 -19.62 -65.27
N ALA A 249 5.90 -19.80 -65.92
CA ALA A 249 6.47 -18.83 -66.84
C ALA A 249 5.51 -18.53 -68.00
N ARG A 250 4.89 -19.57 -68.57
CA ARG A 250 3.85 -19.43 -69.61
C ARG A 250 2.63 -18.67 -69.11
N GLN A 251 2.11 -18.97 -67.92
CA GLN A 251 0.95 -18.26 -67.37
C GLN A 251 1.27 -16.79 -67.12
N PHE A 252 2.38 -16.51 -66.42
CA PHE A 252 2.80 -15.15 -66.06
C PHE A 252 3.10 -14.30 -67.29
N LEU A 253 3.92 -14.79 -68.22
CA LEU A 253 4.27 -14.10 -69.45
C LEU A 253 3.08 -14.12 -70.44
N SER A 254 2.77 -15.26 -71.05
CA SER A 254 1.92 -15.30 -72.24
C SER A 254 0.46 -14.85 -72.03
N THR A 255 -0.12 -15.06 -70.84
CA THR A 255 -1.60 -15.10 -70.69
C THR A 255 -2.19 -14.41 -69.46
N SER A 256 -1.38 -13.80 -68.59
CA SER A 256 -1.84 -13.27 -67.30
C SER A 256 -2.84 -12.09 -67.41
N SER A 257 -3.95 -12.19 -66.70
CA SER A 257 -4.87 -11.09 -66.43
C SER A 257 -4.35 -10.15 -65.31
N PRO A 258 -4.86 -8.91 -65.18
CA PRO A 258 -4.38 -7.98 -64.16
C PRO A 258 -4.52 -8.48 -62.71
N ALA A 259 -5.56 -9.25 -62.41
CA ALA A 259 -5.75 -9.88 -61.10
C ALA A 259 -4.75 -11.02 -60.85
N GLU A 260 -4.41 -11.81 -61.88
CA GLU A 260 -3.37 -12.84 -61.78
C GLU A 260 -1.99 -12.20 -61.61
N LYS A 261 -1.66 -11.16 -62.37
CA LYS A 261 -0.42 -10.39 -62.21
C LYS A 261 -0.27 -9.88 -60.77
N TYR A 262 -1.35 -9.32 -60.20
CA TYR A 262 -1.36 -8.87 -58.81
C TYR A 262 -1.17 -10.02 -57.80
N LYS A 263 -1.81 -11.16 -58.04
CA LYS A 263 -1.62 -12.37 -57.22
C LYS A 263 -0.16 -12.89 -57.28
N PHE A 264 0.43 -12.92 -58.48
CA PHE A 264 1.84 -13.27 -58.66
C PHE A 264 2.77 -12.27 -57.98
N PHE A 265 2.45 -10.97 -58.01
CA PHE A 265 3.18 -9.93 -57.26
C PHE A 265 3.12 -10.17 -55.75
N VAL A 266 1.93 -10.15 -55.13
CA VAL A 266 1.76 -10.24 -53.67
C VAL A 266 2.33 -11.55 -53.11
N LYS A 267 2.23 -12.67 -53.86
CA LYS A 267 2.89 -13.93 -53.50
C LYS A 267 4.40 -13.88 -53.74
N GLY A 268 4.83 -13.29 -54.84
CA GLY A 268 6.23 -13.15 -55.23
C GLY A 268 7.07 -12.37 -54.23
N VAL A 269 6.51 -11.31 -53.65
CA VAL A 269 7.16 -10.50 -52.61
C VAL A 269 6.77 -10.92 -51.17
N GLN A 270 6.21 -12.13 -51.00
CA GLN A 270 5.80 -12.74 -49.71
C GLN A 270 4.79 -11.96 -48.86
N LEU A 271 4.20 -10.88 -49.36
CA LEU A 271 3.12 -10.14 -48.67
C LEU A 271 1.92 -11.05 -48.35
N GLU A 272 1.65 -12.08 -49.17
CA GLU A 272 0.62 -13.12 -48.92
C GLU A 272 0.96 -14.01 -47.69
N GLN A 273 2.25 -14.27 -47.43
CA GLN A 273 2.68 -15.05 -46.27
C GLN A 273 2.56 -14.24 -44.99
N LEU A 274 3.01 -12.97 -45.01
CA LEU A 274 2.90 -12.07 -43.86
C LEU A 274 1.43 -11.85 -43.43
N ASP A 275 0.49 -11.72 -44.36
CA ASP A 275 -0.95 -11.64 -44.04
C ASP A 275 -1.46 -12.93 -43.37
N GLN A 276 -0.98 -14.11 -43.78
CA GLN A 276 -1.32 -15.39 -43.12
C GLN A 276 -0.70 -15.49 -41.71
N ASP A 277 0.56 -15.12 -41.55
CA ASP A 277 1.25 -15.13 -40.25
C ASP A 277 0.58 -14.16 -39.26
N TYR A 278 0.04 -13.03 -39.75
CA TYR A 278 -0.67 -12.06 -38.93
C TYR A 278 -2.06 -12.57 -38.52
N ARG A 279 -2.78 -13.30 -39.38
CA ARG A 279 -4.04 -13.97 -39.02
C ARG A 279 -3.85 -15.01 -37.91
N LEU A 280 -2.75 -15.77 -37.96
CA LEU A 280 -2.41 -16.73 -36.90
C LEU A 280 -2.15 -16.04 -35.55
N ILE A 281 -1.66 -14.80 -35.55
CA ILE A 281 -1.53 -13.96 -34.34
C ILE A 281 -2.92 -13.50 -33.86
N GLU A 282 -3.84 -13.13 -34.77
CA GLU A 282 -5.24 -12.79 -34.44
C GLU A 282 -5.98 -13.97 -33.81
N GLU A 283 -5.95 -15.14 -34.45
CA GLU A 283 -6.54 -16.38 -33.91
C GLU A 283 -5.94 -16.77 -32.55
N SER A 284 -4.65 -16.49 -32.33
CA SER A 284 -3.98 -16.73 -31.04
C SER A 284 -4.42 -15.74 -29.96
N ILE A 285 -4.63 -14.47 -30.31
CA ILE A 285 -5.15 -13.43 -29.41
C ILE A 285 -6.56 -13.81 -28.95
N ASP A 286 -7.47 -14.11 -29.88
CA ASP A 286 -8.86 -14.43 -29.58
C ASP A 286 -8.97 -15.66 -28.66
N GLN A 287 -8.19 -16.71 -28.95
CA GLN A 287 -8.10 -17.91 -28.12
C GLN A 287 -7.57 -17.65 -26.70
N ILE A 288 -6.67 -16.68 -26.52
CA ILE A 288 -6.18 -16.32 -25.18
C ILE A 288 -7.23 -15.48 -24.46
N GLU A 289 -7.90 -14.54 -25.12
CA GLU A 289 -8.97 -13.74 -24.51
C GLU A 289 -10.18 -14.59 -24.08
N GLU A 290 -10.60 -15.58 -24.87
CA GLU A 290 -11.64 -16.54 -24.49
C GLU A 290 -11.24 -17.35 -23.24
N LYS A 291 -10.04 -17.97 -23.25
CA LYS A 291 -9.53 -18.73 -22.10
C LYS A 291 -9.39 -17.85 -20.85
N THR A 292 -9.07 -16.57 -21.03
CA THR A 292 -8.93 -15.60 -19.92
C THR A 292 -10.30 -15.22 -19.34
N LYS A 293 -11.33 -14.99 -20.16
CA LYS A 293 -12.71 -14.73 -19.71
C LYS A 293 -13.25 -15.88 -18.87
N ASN A 294 -12.98 -17.13 -19.26
CA ASN A 294 -13.42 -18.30 -18.50
C ASN A 294 -12.70 -18.38 -17.13
N LYS A 295 -11.38 -18.18 -17.09
CA LYS A 295 -10.63 -18.13 -15.82
C LYS A 295 -11.04 -16.97 -14.90
N ASP A 296 -11.51 -15.83 -15.44
CA ASP A 296 -12.04 -14.73 -14.63
C ASP A 296 -13.26 -15.15 -13.81
N GLU A 297 -13.94 -16.27 -14.15
CA GLU A 297 -14.98 -16.90 -13.32
C GLU A 297 -14.40 -17.76 -12.20
N ASP A 298 -13.41 -18.62 -12.51
CA ASP A 298 -12.68 -19.43 -11.52
C ASP A 298 -12.06 -18.56 -10.41
N ILE A 299 -11.55 -17.38 -10.77
CA ILE A 299 -11.03 -16.40 -9.81
C ILE A 299 -12.11 -15.89 -8.83
N LYS A 300 -13.37 -15.73 -9.25
CA LYS A 300 -14.46 -15.34 -8.34
C LYS A 300 -14.70 -16.44 -7.29
N ILE A 301 -14.62 -17.71 -7.71
CA ILE A 301 -14.77 -18.88 -6.84
C ILE A 301 -13.58 -18.95 -5.86
N LEU A 302 -12.35 -18.90 -6.35
CA LEU A 302 -11.13 -18.91 -5.52
C LEU A 302 -11.07 -17.74 -4.54
N LYS A 303 -11.48 -16.53 -4.97
CA LYS A 303 -11.59 -15.36 -4.08
C LYS A 303 -12.59 -15.62 -2.95
N THR A 304 -13.75 -16.17 -3.27
CA THR A 304 -14.80 -16.49 -2.27
C THR A 304 -14.32 -17.55 -1.27
N GLN A 305 -13.56 -18.55 -1.74
CA GLN A 305 -12.92 -19.55 -0.89
C GLN A 305 -11.85 -18.93 0.02
N HIS A 306 -10.94 -18.12 -0.53
CA HIS A 306 -9.94 -17.37 0.25
C HIS A 306 -10.57 -16.47 1.31
N GLU A 307 -11.57 -15.66 0.96
CA GLU A 307 -12.28 -14.81 1.93
C GLU A 307 -12.97 -15.63 3.02
N SER A 308 -13.55 -16.79 2.69
CA SER A 308 -14.17 -17.71 3.67
C SER A 308 -13.14 -18.30 4.62
N ALA A 309 -12.02 -18.82 4.09
CA ALA A 309 -10.94 -19.40 4.89
C ALA A 309 -10.24 -18.33 5.76
N LYS A 310 -10.01 -17.13 5.23
CA LYS A 310 -9.48 -15.99 5.98
C LYS A 310 -10.40 -15.57 7.14
N LYS A 311 -11.72 -15.47 6.90
CA LYS A 311 -12.71 -15.19 7.97
C LYS A 311 -12.71 -16.28 9.05
N LYS A 312 -12.48 -17.55 8.71
CA LYS A 312 -12.29 -18.64 9.70
C LYS A 312 -10.99 -18.49 10.50
N LEU A 313 -9.89 -18.08 9.87
CA LEU A 313 -8.62 -17.83 10.55
C LEU A 313 -8.73 -16.62 11.51
N GLU A 314 -9.29 -15.50 11.05
CA GLU A 314 -9.56 -14.32 11.88
C GLU A 314 -10.50 -14.60 13.06
N LEU A 315 -11.42 -15.57 12.92
CA LEU A 315 -12.21 -16.09 14.03
C LEU A 315 -11.34 -16.93 14.98
N SER A 316 -10.53 -17.86 14.46
CA SER A 316 -9.65 -18.71 15.27
C SER A 316 -8.65 -17.91 16.11
N ASP A 317 -8.05 -16.86 15.54
CA ASP A 317 -7.09 -16.00 16.25
C ASP A 317 -7.74 -15.22 17.40
N LYS A 318 -9.02 -14.81 17.25
CA LYS A 318 -9.81 -14.21 18.34
C LYS A 318 -10.07 -15.19 19.49
N TYR A 319 -10.16 -16.50 19.22
CA TYR A 319 -10.28 -17.52 20.27
C TYR A 319 -8.93 -17.94 20.88
N GLU A 320 -7.80 -17.72 20.22
CA GLU A 320 -6.48 -17.86 20.86
C GLU A 320 -6.30 -16.79 21.95
N SER A 321 -6.73 -15.54 21.72
CA SER A 321 -6.73 -14.51 22.77
C SER A 321 -7.67 -14.84 23.95
N LEU A 322 -8.79 -15.54 23.70
CA LEU A 322 -9.67 -16.08 24.74
C LEU A 322 -8.96 -17.18 25.56
N ARG A 323 -8.15 -18.01 24.91
CA ARG A 323 -7.34 -19.06 25.55
C ARG A 323 -6.24 -18.47 26.43
N ASP A 324 -5.58 -17.41 25.99
CA ASP A 324 -4.61 -16.67 26.82
C ASP A 324 -5.30 -15.93 27.97
N HIS A 325 -6.52 -15.40 27.79
CA HIS A 325 -7.31 -14.85 28.88
C HIS A 325 -7.69 -15.91 29.93
N ILE A 326 -8.09 -17.11 29.51
CA ILE A 326 -8.31 -18.28 30.40
C ILE A 326 -7.01 -18.67 31.13
N ARG A 327 -5.85 -18.54 30.48
CA ARG A 327 -4.53 -18.81 31.08
C ARG A 327 -4.15 -17.75 32.12
N ASN A 328 -4.43 -16.48 31.85
CA ASN A 328 -4.19 -15.39 32.79
C ASN A 328 -5.12 -15.48 34.01
N LEU A 329 -6.43 -15.65 33.79
CA LEU A 329 -7.40 -15.86 34.88
C LEU A 329 -7.07 -17.08 35.75
N ARG A 330 -6.56 -18.18 35.18
CA ARG A 330 -6.04 -19.32 35.97
C ARG A 330 -4.86 -18.94 36.85
N SER A 331 -3.99 -18.07 36.36
CA SER A 331 -2.84 -17.57 37.13
C SER A 331 -3.32 -16.64 38.26
N GLN A 332 -4.20 -15.70 37.95
CA GLN A 332 -4.82 -14.80 38.94
C GLN A 332 -5.61 -15.57 40.01
N MET A 333 -6.40 -16.58 39.62
CA MET A 333 -7.19 -17.40 40.57
C MET A 333 -6.31 -18.08 41.62
N VAL A 334 -5.17 -18.62 41.18
CA VAL A 334 -4.22 -19.31 42.06
C VAL A 334 -3.51 -18.31 43.00
N TRP A 335 -3.14 -17.13 42.50
CA TRP A 335 -2.52 -16.09 43.33
C TRP A 335 -3.51 -15.33 44.23
N ALA A 336 -4.80 -15.27 43.88
CA ALA A 336 -5.87 -14.72 44.73
C ALA A 336 -6.06 -15.55 46.01
N GLN A 337 -5.91 -16.87 45.94
CA GLN A 337 -5.89 -17.74 47.12
C GLN A 337 -4.67 -17.47 48.02
N VAL A 338 -3.53 -17.08 47.44
CA VAL A 338 -2.36 -16.65 48.23
C VAL A 338 -2.65 -15.31 48.91
N GLU A 339 -3.22 -14.33 48.21
CA GLU A 339 -3.56 -13.02 48.78
C GLU A 339 -4.58 -13.09 49.91
N GLU A 340 -5.54 -13.99 49.83
CA GLU A 340 -6.51 -14.25 50.90
C GLU A 340 -5.80 -14.72 52.19
N GLN A 341 -4.78 -15.57 52.07
CA GLN A 341 -3.95 -15.99 53.21
C GLN A 341 -2.95 -14.91 53.66
N GLU A 342 -2.39 -14.11 52.74
CA GLU A 342 -1.52 -12.97 53.05
C GLU A 342 -2.28 -11.92 53.87
N ARG A 343 -3.52 -11.57 53.49
CA ARG A 343 -4.40 -10.66 54.25
C ARG A 343 -4.77 -11.24 55.62
N ALA A 344 -5.02 -12.55 55.72
CA ALA A 344 -5.31 -13.21 57.00
C ALA A 344 -4.11 -13.21 57.97
N ARG A 345 -2.88 -13.40 57.45
CA ARG A 345 -1.63 -13.20 58.20
C ARG A 345 -1.51 -11.75 58.69
N ASP A 346 -1.72 -10.78 57.80
CA ASP A 346 -1.47 -9.37 58.13
C ASP A 346 -2.48 -8.82 59.15
N ALA A 347 -3.75 -9.25 59.08
CA ALA A 347 -4.74 -8.95 60.13
C ALA A 347 -4.32 -9.52 61.51
N LEU A 348 -3.76 -10.73 61.55
CA LEU A 348 -3.22 -11.31 62.79
C LEU A 348 -1.95 -10.58 63.27
N ALA A 349 -1.11 -10.08 62.36
CA ALA A 349 0.07 -9.29 62.69
C ALA A 349 -0.30 -7.94 63.32
N GLU A 350 -1.34 -7.27 62.79
CA GLU A 350 -1.90 -6.07 63.41
C GLU A 350 -2.51 -6.36 64.80
N GLU A 351 -3.19 -7.50 64.97
CA GLU A 351 -3.76 -7.88 66.27
C GLU A 351 -2.69 -8.17 67.33
N VAL A 352 -1.59 -8.84 66.94
CA VAL A 352 -0.41 -9.00 67.83
C VAL A 352 0.18 -7.64 68.18
N THR A 353 0.37 -6.75 67.20
CA THR A 353 0.94 -5.40 67.42
C THR A 353 0.05 -4.58 68.38
N ARG A 354 -1.26 -4.55 68.14
CA ARG A 354 -2.24 -3.90 69.02
C ARG A 354 -2.25 -4.49 70.43
N ALA A 355 -1.99 -5.78 70.59
CA ALA A 355 -1.87 -6.41 71.91
C ALA A 355 -0.57 -6.02 72.64
N ASP A 356 0.56 -5.96 71.95
CA ASP A 356 1.84 -5.50 72.52
C ASP A 356 1.79 -4.00 72.93
N ASP A 357 1.15 -3.13 72.14
CA ASP A 357 0.90 -1.72 72.50
C ASP A 357 0.05 -1.59 73.79
N LEU A 358 -1.02 -2.40 73.90
CA LEU A 358 -1.92 -2.40 75.06
C LEU A 358 -1.25 -2.97 76.32
N ILE A 359 -0.36 -3.96 76.18
CA ILE A 359 0.46 -4.48 77.29
C ILE A 359 1.43 -3.39 77.76
N THR A 360 2.16 -2.75 76.83
CA THR A 360 3.14 -1.70 77.14
C THR A 360 2.50 -0.51 77.88
N SER A 361 1.30 -0.09 77.45
CA SER A 361 0.52 0.96 78.10
C SER A 361 0.05 0.56 79.52
N ALA A 362 -0.38 -0.69 79.71
CA ALA A 362 -0.80 -1.19 81.02
C ALA A 362 0.39 -1.36 81.99
N GLU A 363 1.56 -1.76 81.51
CA GLU A 363 2.80 -1.83 82.30
C GLU A 363 3.26 -0.45 82.74
N ALA A 364 3.25 0.56 81.86
CA ALA A 364 3.58 1.94 82.23
C ALA A 364 2.61 2.53 83.28
N ALA A 365 1.33 2.12 83.26
CA ALA A 365 0.36 2.50 84.28
C ALA A 365 0.56 1.79 85.64
N LEU A 366 1.27 0.65 85.66
CA LEU A 366 1.55 -0.08 86.90
C LEU A 366 2.55 0.66 87.80
N ASP A 367 3.55 1.32 87.21
CA ASP A 367 4.58 2.09 87.92
C ASP A 367 3.98 3.27 88.73
N GLU A 368 2.86 3.84 88.28
CA GLU A 368 2.16 4.87 89.05
C GLU A 368 1.62 4.34 90.39
N PHE A 369 1.26 3.06 90.48
CA PHE A 369 0.70 2.49 91.71
C PHE A 369 1.75 2.38 92.82
N ASP A 370 3.03 2.16 92.52
CA ASP A 370 4.08 2.18 93.54
C ASP A 370 4.27 3.57 94.17
N SER A 371 4.15 4.62 93.36
CA SER A 371 4.15 6.00 93.86
C SER A 371 2.93 6.31 94.73
N LYS A 372 1.75 5.78 94.37
CA LYS A 372 0.50 5.94 95.13
C LYS A 372 0.52 5.16 96.45
N ILE A 373 1.11 3.97 96.47
CA ILE A 373 1.30 3.15 97.68
C ILE A 373 2.23 3.87 98.67
N ALA A 374 3.39 4.34 98.21
CA ALA A 374 4.36 5.03 99.08
C ALA A 374 3.77 6.29 99.76
N ALA A 375 2.90 7.02 99.07
CA ALA A 375 2.19 8.16 99.66
C ALA A 375 1.17 7.74 100.74
N ALA A 376 0.39 6.68 100.49
CA ALA A 376 -0.60 6.16 101.45
C ALA A 376 0.04 5.47 102.67
N GLU A 377 1.24 4.89 102.51
CA GLU A 377 2.06 4.33 103.59
C GLU A 377 2.39 5.41 104.64
N ALA A 378 2.91 6.55 104.20
CA ALA A 378 3.30 7.67 105.08
C ALA A 378 2.08 8.38 105.71
N GLU A 379 0.98 8.52 104.96
CA GLU A 379 -0.29 9.05 105.47
C GLU A 379 -0.82 8.21 106.65
N TYR A 380 -0.75 6.88 106.55
CA TYR A 380 -1.13 5.97 107.62
C TYR A 380 -0.27 6.09 108.88
N GLU A 381 1.07 6.13 108.74
CA GLU A 381 1.98 6.26 109.89
C GLU A 381 1.69 7.54 110.70
N THR A 382 1.51 8.68 110.02
CA THR A 382 1.23 9.95 110.70
C THR A 382 -0.13 9.97 111.43
N ALA A 383 -1.15 9.27 110.90
CA ALA A 383 -2.44 9.13 111.58
C ALA A 383 -2.39 8.15 112.76
N ALA A 384 -1.50 7.15 112.72
CA ALA A 384 -1.37 6.14 113.77
C ALA A 384 -0.82 6.70 115.08
N ASP A 385 0.23 7.52 115.02
CA ASP A 385 0.81 8.17 116.21
C ASP A 385 -0.19 9.12 116.89
N TYR A 386 -0.93 9.91 116.09
CA TYR A 386 -1.87 10.92 116.59
C TYR A 386 -3.07 10.32 117.36
N ALA A 387 -3.59 9.18 116.90
CA ALA A 387 -4.67 8.46 117.58
C ALA A 387 -4.25 7.93 118.97
N LEU A 388 -3.01 7.48 119.12
CA LEU A 388 -2.51 6.85 120.33
C LEU A 388 -2.31 7.86 121.49
N GLU A 389 -2.03 9.12 121.19
CA GLU A 389 -1.94 10.19 122.19
C GLU A 389 -3.32 10.75 122.60
N ALA A 390 -4.28 10.81 121.67
CA ALA A 390 -5.65 11.22 121.96
C ALA A 390 -6.34 10.30 122.97
N ASP A 391 -6.22 8.97 122.80
CA ASP A 391 -6.99 8.00 123.61
C ASP A 391 -6.55 7.94 125.08
N ARG A 392 -5.27 8.22 125.36
CA ARG A 392 -4.75 8.39 126.73
C ARG A 392 -5.45 9.53 127.48
N THR A 393 -5.77 10.62 126.78
CA THR A 393 -6.38 11.82 127.37
C THR A 393 -7.88 11.59 127.67
N ARG A 394 -8.53 10.72 126.88
CA ARG A 394 -9.96 10.38 126.97
C ARG A 394 -10.35 9.71 128.28
N GLU A 395 -9.60 8.71 128.75
CA GLU A 395 -10.02 7.92 129.92
C GLU A 395 -9.99 8.72 131.23
N THR A 396 -8.97 9.55 131.45
CA THR A 396 -8.87 10.42 132.64
C THR A 396 -10.05 11.36 132.84
N GLY A 397 -10.81 11.68 131.78
CA GLY A 397 -12.00 12.53 131.89
C GLY A 397 -13.26 11.80 132.39
N LYS A 398 -13.38 10.48 132.16
CA LYS A 398 -14.65 9.76 132.37
C LYS A 398 -15.01 9.55 133.84
N GLU A 399 -14.01 9.41 134.71
CA GLU A 399 -14.21 9.09 136.14
C GLU A 399 -14.90 10.23 136.90
N GLU A 400 -14.68 11.49 136.52
CA GLU A 400 -15.27 12.66 137.18
C GLU A 400 -16.79 12.78 136.97
N LEU A 401 -17.33 12.24 135.88
CA LEU A 401 -18.71 12.50 135.45
C LEU A 401 -19.76 11.74 136.26
N GLY A 402 -19.43 10.52 136.72
CA GLY A 402 -20.38 9.61 137.37
C GLY A 402 -20.99 10.16 138.66
N VAL A 403 -20.33 11.13 139.29
CA VAL A 403 -20.80 11.79 140.53
C VAL A 403 -21.98 12.74 140.27
N ILE A 404 -22.07 13.34 139.08
CA ILE A 404 -23.01 14.44 138.80
C ILE A 404 -24.38 13.94 138.32
N GLU A 405 -24.45 12.81 137.60
CA GLU A 405 -25.70 12.34 136.98
C GLU A 405 -26.78 11.93 138.00
N ALA A 406 -26.40 11.50 139.20
CA ALA A 406 -27.31 11.01 140.23
C ALA A 406 -28.34 12.07 140.71
N ASN A 407 -27.93 13.34 140.80
CA ASN A 407 -28.79 14.43 141.26
C ASN A 407 -29.91 14.80 140.27
N LEU A 408 -29.78 14.43 138.99
CA LEU A 408 -30.68 14.93 137.94
C LEU A 408 -32.01 14.15 137.85
N THR A 409 -32.01 12.89 138.27
CA THR A 409 -33.08 11.94 137.99
C THR A 409 -34.40 12.23 138.71
N ASP A 410 -34.36 12.98 139.83
CA ASP A 410 -35.52 13.12 140.72
C ASP A 410 -36.51 14.23 140.28
N GLU A 411 -36.01 15.41 139.87
CA GLU A 411 -36.86 16.53 139.43
C GLU A 411 -37.67 16.23 138.16
N THR A 412 -37.17 15.32 137.30
CA THR A 412 -37.77 15.04 135.99
C THR A 412 -39.17 14.39 136.07
N LYS A 413 -39.53 13.73 137.19
CA LYS A 413 -40.85 13.09 137.34
C LYS A 413 -42.02 14.07 137.35
N LYS A 414 -41.81 15.30 137.84
CA LYS A 414 -42.86 16.31 138.10
C LYS A 414 -43.43 16.96 136.82
N TRP A 415 -42.88 16.64 135.65
CA TRP A 415 -43.19 17.30 134.38
C TRP A 415 -44.40 16.70 133.63
N ASN A 416 -44.61 15.39 133.73
CA ASN A 416 -45.37 14.66 132.70
C ASN A 416 -46.89 14.82 132.77
N ASP A 417 -47.45 15.14 133.94
CA ASP A 417 -48.90 15.18 134.14
C ASP A 417 -49.60 16.36 133.43
N LEU A 418 -48.86 17.42 133.09
CA LEU A 418 -49.42 18.64 132.49
C LEU A 418 -49.84 18.48 131.01
N GLY A 419 -49.37 17.43 130.32
CA GLY A 419 -49.49 17.30 128.86
C GLY A 419 -50.84 16.82 128.33
N ALA A 420 -51.77 16.38 129.19
CA ALA A 420 -52.94 15.60 128.76
C ALA A 420 -53.98 16.40 127.95
N GLN A 421 -54.16 17.70 128.25
CA GLN A 421 -55.33 18.50 127.89
C GLN A 421 -55.32 19.09 126.47
N PHE A 422 -54.16 19.13 125.80
CA PHE A 422 -53.94 19.90 124.55
C PHE A 422 -54.67 19.38 123.28
N ARG A 423 -55.39 18.26 123.35
CA ARG A 423 -55.76 17.47 122.16
C ARG A 423 -57.11 17.81 121.51
N GLN A 424 -57.92 18.69 122.10
CA GLN A 424 -59.30 18.93 121.63
C GLN A 424 -59.45 19.96 120.50
N ILE A 425 -58.44 20.80 120.24
CA ILE A 425 -58.51 21.97 119.35
C ILE A 425 -58.54 21.60 117.84
N ARG A 426 -58.19 20.36 117.48
CA ARG A 426 -57.83 19.94 116.10
C ARG A 426 -59.00 19.75 115.11
N GLY A 427 -60.23 20.14 115.47
CA GLY A 427 -61.45 19.74 114.73
C GLY A 427 -61.83 20.59 113.50
N PHE A 428 -61.53 21.88 113.49
CA PHE A 428 -62.18 22.84 112.59
C PHE A 428 -61.63 22.94 111.15
N VAL A 429 -60.49 22.30 110.86
CA VAL A 429 -59.80 22.42 109.56
C VAL A 429 -60.55 21.75 108.39
N LYS A 430 -61.50 20.85 108.66
CA LYS A 430 -62.07 19.91 107.66
C LYS A 430 -63.17 20.48 106.74
N ALA A 431 -63.56 21.75 106.88
CA ALA A 431 -64.69 22.34 106.14
C ALA A 431 -64.29 23.11 104.86
N ALA A 432 -63.00 23.26 104.56
CA ALA A 432 -62.49 24.14 103.50
C ALA A 432 -62.34 23.46 102.12
N GLU A 433 -62.97 22.30 101.89
CA GLU A 433 -62.61 21.39 100.77
C GLU A 433 -63.72 21.24 99.70
N GLU A 434 -64.90 21.86 99.87
CA GLU A 434 -66.09 21.63 99.02
C GLU A 434 -66.32 22.68 97.90
N GLU A 435 -65.57 23.80 97.84
CA GLU A 435 -65.83 24.89 96.87
C GLU A 435 -65.31 24.65 95.43
N VAL A 436 -64.53 23.58 95.19
CA VAL A 436 -63.82 23.37 93.91
C VAL A 436 -64.76 22.94 92.76
N GLU A 437 -65.90 22.33 93.06
CA GLU A 437 -66.71 21.56 92.09
C GLU A 437 -67.44 22.42 91.03
N LYS A 438 -67.62 23.73 91.27
CA LYS A 438 -68.50 24.60 90.46
C LYS A 438 -67.90 25.10 89.14
N ALA A 439 -66.62 24.88 88.88
CA ALA A 439 -65.91 25.49 87.75
C ALA A 439 -66.30 24.91 86.37
N GLN A 440 -66.77 23.65 86.32
CA GLN A 440 -66.88 22.88 85.07
C GLN A 440 -67.95 23.38 84.09
N ALA A 441 -69.01 24.04 84.58
CA ALA A 441 -70.27 24.24 83.84
C ALA A 441 -70.32 25.43 82.84
N LYS A 442 -69.16 25.91 82.37
CA LYS A 442 -69.07 27.03 81.40
C LYS A 442 -68.62 26.63 79.99
N TYR A 443 -68.23 25.37 79.79
CA TYR A 443 -67.66 24.86 78.54
C TYR A 443 -68.62 24.94 77.34
N ASP A 444 -69.90 24.64 77.55
CA ASP A 444 -70.79 24.14 76.49
C ASP A 444 -71.42 25.19 75.56
N LYS A 445 -71.09 26.48 75.71
CA LYS A 445 -71.94 27.56 75.18
C LYS A 445 -71.54 28.14 73.82
N GLU A 446 -70.30 27.96 73.37
CA GLU A 446 -69.76 28.69 72.22
C GLU A 446 -69.95 27.98 70.86
N SER A 447 -70.73 26.90 70.81
CA SER A 447 -70.92 26.05 69.62
C SER A 447 -71.92 26.58 68.57
N GLN A 448 -72.57 27.74 68.78
CA GLN A 448 -73.78 28.13 68.04
C GLN A 448 -73.66 29.37 67.12
N ARG A 449 -72.45 29.82 66.75
CA ARG A 449 -72.27 31.17 66.15
C ARG A 449 -71.63 31.27 64.75
N LEU A 450 -71.54 30.19 63.98
CA LEU A 450 -70.92 30.18 62.64
C LEU A 450 -71.72 29.37 61.60
N ALA A 451 -72.83 29.94 61.10
CA ALA A 451 -73.59 29.40 59.96
C ALA A 451 -74.19 30.54 59.10
N ALA A 452 -73.44 31.04 58.11
CA ALA A 452 -73.95 31.94 57.06
C ALA A 452 -72.92 32.21 55.93
N GLN A 453 -73.44 32.29 54.68
CA GLN A 453 -72.81 32.86 53.45
C GLN A 453 -71.53 32.19 52.88
N SER A 454 -71.23 32.20 51.57
CA SER A 454 -72.07 32.26 50.35
C SER A 454 -71.20 32.04 49.08
N ASP A 455 -71.56 31.03 48.28
CA ASP A 455 -71.76 31.07 46.80
C ASP A 455 -70.63 31.51 45.81
N GLY A 456 -70.68 30.99 44.57
CA GLY A 456 -70.05 31.59 43.38
C GLY A 456 -68.92 30.85 42.64
N GLY A 457 -68.55 29.61 43.01
CA GLY A 457 -67.28 29.01 42.54
C GLY A 457 -67.24 28.29 41.18
N TYR A 458 -68.31 27.54 40.82
CA TYR A 458 -68.22 26.43 39.84
C TYR A 458 -67.75 26.83 38.43
N ALA A 459 -68.32 27.90 37.85
CA ALA A 459 -68.06 28.29 36.46
C ALA A 459 -66.61 28.77 36.20
N ARG A 460 -65.88 29.19 37.24
CA ARG A 460 -64.51 29.71 37.11
C ARG A 460 -63.49 28.59 36.94
N ARG A 461 -63.58 27.57 37.81
CA ARG A 461 -62.69 26.39 37.81
C ARG A 461 -62.82 25.53 36.55
N GLN A 462 -64.00 25.52 35.92
CA GLN A 462 -64.19 24.81 34.65
C GLN A 462 -63.41 25.48 33.50
N GLN A 463 -63.38 26.81 33.43
CA GLN A 463 -62.58 27.55 32.45
C GLN A 463 -61.07 27.37 32.70
N GLU A 464 -60.63 27.41 33.96
CA GLU A 464 -59.23 27.15 34.37
C GLU A 464 -58.76 25.74 33.94
N CYS A 465 -59.66 24.75 33.92
CA CYS A 465 -59.36 23.38 33.48
C CYS A 465 -59.17 23.25 31.95
N ASP A 466 -59.97 23.96 31.14
CA ASP A 466 -59.80 23.97 29.68
C ASP A 466 -58.56 24.79 29.26
N GLU A 467 -58.27 25.91 29.93
CA GLU A 467 -57.05 26.71 29.72
C GLU A 467 -55.76 25.96 30.12
N ALA A 468 -55.81 25.03 31.08
CA ALA A 468 -54.69 24.11 31.36
C ALA A 468 -54.44 23.11 30.22
N LYS A 469 -55.53 22.62 29.62
CA LYS A 469 -55.53 21.63 28.54
C LYS A 469 -54.92 22.17 27.24
N GLU A 470 -55.21 23.43 26.92
CA GLU A 470 -54.64 24.12 25.76
C GLU A 470 -53.12 24.36 25.93
N ARG A 471 -52.67 24.73 27.15
CA ARG A 471 -51.24 24.84 27.49
C ARG A 471 -50.48 23.51 27.34
N ALA A 472 -51.08 22.39 27.73
CA ALA A 472 -50.48 21.07 27.55
C ALA A 472 -50.30 20.70 26.06
N ASN A 473 -51.31 21.00 25.22
CA ASN A 473 -51.21 20.82 23.76
C ASN A 473 -50.12 21.72 23.13
N GLU A 474 -50.01 22.98 23.55
CA GLU A 474 -48.91 23.85 23.11
C GLU A 474 -47.51 23.28 23.47
N ALA A 475 -47.34 22.75 24.69
CA ALA A 475 -46.09 22.14 25.11
C ALA A 475 -45.74 20.90 24.27
N GLY A 476 -46.73 20.04 23.98
CA GLY A 476 -46.60 18.90 23.08
C GLY A 476 -46.15 19.30 21.67
N ASN A 477 -46.76 20.34 21.09
CA ASN A 477 -46.39 20.86 19.78
C ASN A 477 -44.96 21.42 19.74
N LYS A 478 -44.56 22.18 20.77
CA LYS A 478 -43.19 22.74 20.91
C LYS A 478 -42.14 21.63 21.02
N HIS A 479 -42.41 20.57 21.79
CA HIS A 479 -41.56 19.38 21.88
C HIS A 479 -41.42 18.67 20.51
N SER A 480 -42.54 18.46 19.80
CA SER A 480 -42.50 17.79 18.49
C SER A 480 -41.70 18.57 17.45
N ALA A 481 -41.90 19.88 17.35
CA ALA A 481 -41.18 20.73 16.39
C ALA A 481 -39.67 20.86 16.71
N HIS A 482 -39.28 20.83 17.99
CA HIS A 482 -37.86 20.82 18.37
C HIS A 482 -37.15 19.53 17.93
N ARG A 483 -37.84 18.38 18.04
CA ARG A 483 -37.31 17.04 17.78
C ARG A 483 -36.88 16.82 16.33
N GLU A 484 -37.58 17.40 15.35
CA GLU A 484 -37.29 17.21 13.92
C GLU A 484 -35.89 17.72 13.50
N ASN A 485 -35.39 18.76 14.19
CA ASN A 485 -34.11 19.39 13.89
C ASN A 485 -32.86 18.52 14.16
N ILE A 486 -33.00 17.42 14.93
CA ILE A 486 -31.85 16.56 15.27
C ILE A 486 -31.20 15.94 14.02
N THR A 487 -32.01 15.62 13.01
CA THR A 487 -31.58 15.00 11.74
C THR A 487 -30.61 15.88 10.94
N GLN A 488 -30.75 17.21 11.05
CA GLN A 488 -29.86 18.17 10.40
C GLN A 488 -28.51 18.22 11.15
N LEU A 489 -28.54 18.32 12.48
CA LEU A 489 -27.34 18.36 13.32
C LEU A 489 -26.49 17.07 13.22
N GLU A 490 -27.13 15.89 13.13
CA GLU A 490 -26.45 14.62 12.88
C GLU A 490 -25.80 14.56 11.48
N THR A 491 -26.41 15.21 10.48
CA THR A 491 -25.88 15.28 9.12
C THR A 491 -24.68 16.23 9.04
N GLU A 492 -24.76 17.40 9.69
CA GLU A 492 -23.62 18.32 9.83
C GLU A 492 -22.44 17.69 10.57
N LEU A 493 -22.71 16.95 11.65
CA LEU A 493 -21.69 16.22 12.40
C LEU A 493 -20.97 15.21 11.50
N ARG A 494 -21.72 14.40 10.74
CA ARG A 494 -21.16 13.38 9.84
C ARG A 494 -20.23 13.99 8.79
N GLN A 495 -20.62 15.11 8.19
CA GLN A 495 -19.78 15.86 7.24
C GLN A 495 -18.52 16.44 7.91
N ALA A 496 -18.63 16.94 9.14
CA ALA A 496 -17.49 17.46 9.89
C ALA A 496 -16.47 16.35 10.24
N GLU A 497 -16.94 15.16 10.62
CA GLU A 497 -16.08 14.00 10.95
C GLU A 497 -15.39 13.41 9.71
N GLU A 498 -16.07 13.37 8.55
CA GLU A 498 -15.46 12.93 7.29
C GLU A 498 -14.36 13.90 6.81
N HIS A 499 -14.57 15.21 6.97
CA HIS A 499 -13.55 16.22 6.69
C HIS A 499 -12.36 16.14 7.67
N GLU A 500 -12.62 16.04 8.99
CA GLU A 500 -11.57 15.92 10.01
C GLU A 500 -10.67 14.69 9.77
N LYS A 501 -11.28 13.55 9.47
CA LYS A 501 -10.59 12.31 9.08
C LYS A 501 -9.73 12.48 7.81
N THR A 502 -10.22 13.23 6.83
CA THR A 502 -9.51 13.49 5.56
C THR A 502 -8.28 14.36 5.80
N VAL A 503 -8.38 15.43 6.59
CA VAL A 503 -7.23 16.29 6.94
C VAL A 503 -6.25 15.53 7.84
N TRP A 504 -6.73 14.70 8.77
CA TRP A 504 -5.88 13.85 9.62
C TRP A 504 -4.99 12.89 8.81
N GLN A 505 -5.51 12.28 7.73
CA GLN A 505 -4.71 11.44 6.83
C GLN A 505 -3.57 12.23 6.16
N GLN A 506 -3.80 13.50 5.82
CA GLN A 506 -2.76 14.38 5.27
C GLN A 506 -1.71 14.76 6.33
N VAL A 507 -2.13 15.04 7.58
CA VAL A 507 -1.21 15.27 8.71
C VAL A 507 -0.29 14.06 8.89
N GLU A 508 -0.83 12.84 8.94
CA GLU A 508 -0.04 11.64 9.21
C GLU A 508 0.93 11.32 8.05
N ALA A 509 0.53 11.54 6.79
CA ALA A 509 1.43 11.44 5.65
C ALA A 509 2.59 12.45 5.73
N LYS A 510 2.30 13.74 5.96
CA LYS A 510 3.33 14.79 6.05
C LYS A 510 4.21 14.70 7.30
N LYS A 511 3.68 14.12 8.38
CA LYS A 511 4.42 13.76 9.60
C LYS A 511 5.46 12.67 9.30
N ASN A 512 5.12 11.69 8.45
CA ASN A 512 6.05 10.66 8.00
C ASN A 512 7.14 11.24 7.08
N ASP A 513 6.78 12.06 6.09
CA ASP A 513 7.74 12.82 5.25
C ASP A 513 8.77 13.58 6.12
N HIS A 514 8.28 14.35 7.10
CA HIS A 514 9.10 15.12 8.03
C HIS A 514 9.96 14.22 8.93
N SER A 515 9.41 13.11 9.43
CA SER A 515 10.13 12.16 10.28
C SER A 515 11.30 11.49 9.55
N GLU A 516 11.10 11.08 8.29
CA GLU A 516 12.16 10.53 7.45
C GLU A 516 13.25 11.59 7.18
N ALA A 517 12.85 12.80 6.79
CA ALA A 517 13.78 13.90 6.53
C ALA A 517 14.56 14.33 7.79
N ALA A 518 13.93 14.32 8.96
CA ALA A 518 14.58 14.61 10.25
C ALA A 518 15.51 13.48 10.69
N THR A 519 15.13 12.21 10.49
CA THR A 519 15.99 11.04 10.76
C THR A 519 17.21 11.05 9.84
N ARG A 520 17.05 11.41 8.56
CA ARG A 520 18.16 11.61 7.60
C ARG A 520 19.06 12.77 8.02
N LEU A 521 18.50 13.87 8.53
CA LEU A 521 19.28 14.98 9.07
C LEU A 521 20.07 14.59 10.33
N GLU A 522 19.45 13.88 11.27
CA GLU A 522 20.09 13.41 12.48
C GLU A 522 21.20 12.39 12.17
N THR A 523 20.95 11.50 11.20
CA THR A 523 21.95 10.57 10.67
C THR A 523 23.15 11.32 10.08
N LEU A 524 22.93 12.38 9.30
CA LEU A 524 24.01 13.22 8.75
C LEU A 524 24.76 14.04 9.82
N GLN A 525 24.17 14.28 11.00
CA GLN A 525 24.83 14.99 12.10
C GLN A 525 25.58 14.05 13.05
N LYS A 526 25.01 12.89 13.37
CA LYS A 526 25.66 11.84 14.18
C LYS A 526 26.79 11.16 13.40
N ASN A 527 26.52 10.80 12.14
CA ASN A 527 27.52 10.23 11.25
C ASN A 527 28.21 11.33 10.46
N ASN A 528 29.31 11.86 11.01
CA ASN A 528 30.51 12.18 10.21
C ASN A 528 31.13 10.85 9.68
N GLY A 529 30.29 10.04 9.03
CA GLY A 529 30.57 8.66 8.72
C GLY A 529 31.55 8.52 7.57
N PRO A 530 32.42 7.50 7.55
CA PRO A 530 33.30 7.28 6.43
C PRO A 530 32.48 7.05 5.15
N ARG A 531 32.92 7.69 4.07
CA ARG A 531 32.44 7.66 2.66
C ARG A 531 32.09 6.28 2.08
N GLN A 532 32.34 5.20 2.82
CA GLN A 532 32.12 3.80 2.46
C GLN A 532 30.62 3.43 2.49
N GLN A 533 29.78 4.10 3.29
CA GLN A 533 28.34 3.78 3.43
C GLN A 533 27.51 3.92 2.13
N GLY A 534 27.95 4.72 1.15
CA GLY A 534 27.32 4.81 -0.17
C GLY A 534 27.70 3.69 -1.14
N PHE A 535 28.56 2.75 -0.73
CA PHE A 535 29.11 1.70 -1.59
C PHE A 535 28.87 0.32 -0.98
N HIS A 536 29.17 -0.74 -1.75
CA HIS A 536 29.06 -2.12 -1.29
C HIS A 536 29.87 -2.34 0.00
N GLU A 537 29.27 -2.95 1.02
CA GLU A 537 29.83 -3.10 2.38
C GLU A 537 31.27 -3.64 2.38
N LYS A 538 31.54 -4.66 1.55
CA LYS A 538 32.87 -5.29 1.42
C LYS A 538 33.89 -4.51 0.59
N LEU A 539 33.57 -3.29 0.11
CA LEU A 539 34.49 -2.44 -0.65
C LEU A 539 35.86 -2.24 0.02
N PRO A 540 35.97 -2.06 1.36
CA PRO A 540 37.27 -1.92 2.02
C PRO A 540 38.11 -3.21 2.00
N ALA A 541 37.49 -4.38 1.86
CA ALA A 541 38.18 -5.65 1.63
C ALA A 541 38.58 -5.80 0.16
N LEU A 542 37.72 -5.39 -0.78
CA LEU A 542 38.03 -5.36 -2.21
C LEU A 542 39.24 -4.44 -2.49
N LYS A 543 39.31 -3.24 -1.92
CA LYS A 543 40.47 -2.35 -2.06
C LYS A 543 41.77 -2.99 -1.57
N ARG A 544 41.77 -3.57 -0.37
CA ARG A 544 42.94 -4.32 0.15
C ARG A 544 43.33 -5.49 -0.74
N ALA A 545 42.37 -6.19 -1.35
CA ALA A 545 42.64 -7.29 -2.27
C ALA A 545 43.16 -6.84 -3.65
N ILE A 546 42.82 -5.62 -4.08
CA ILE A 546 43.39 -4.95 -5.27
C ILE A 546 44.81 -4.46 -4.98
N GLU A 547 45.03 -3.80 -3.84
CA GLU A 547 46.33 -3.26 -3.40
C GLU A 547 47.37 -4.37 -3.15
N ALA A 548 46.91 -5.58 -2.82
CA ALA A 548 47.76 -6.77 -2.69
C ALA A 548 48.09 -7.45 -4.04
N GLU A 549 47.34 -7.18 -5.11
CA GLU A 549 47.54 -7.83 -6.41
C GLU A 549 48.64 -7.13 -7.24
N ARG A 550 49.58 -7.92 -7.77
CA ARG A 550 50.71 -7.44 -8.57
C ARG A 550 50.62 -7.81 -10.06
N SER A 551 49.57 -8.54 -10.46
CA SER A 551 49.39 -9.04 -11.83
C SER A 551 48.80 -8.02 -12.82
N PHE A 552 48.32 -6.88 -12.32
CA PHE A 552 47.78 -5.77 -13.12
C PHE A 552 48.87 -5.07 -13.95
N ALA A 553 48.55 -4.68 -15.18
CA ALA A 553 49.42 -3.83 -16.01
C ALA A 553 49.38 -2.36 -15.57
N VAL A 554 48.19 -1.89 -15.16
CA VAL A 554 47.98 -0.62 -14.45
C VAL A 554 46.94 -0.86 -13.34
N PRO A 555 47.16 -0.42 -12.09
CA PRO A 555 46.17 -0.61 -11.02
C PRO A 555 44.81 0.03 -11.35
N PRO A 556 43.68 -0.64 -11.03
CA PRO A 556 42.35 -0.12 -11.32
C PRO A 556 42.01 1.13 -10.49
N VAL A 557 41.56 2.19 -11.16
CA VAL A 557 41.17 3.46 -10.53
C VAL A 557 39.70 3.38 -10.11
N GLY A 558 39.42 3.39 -8.81
CA GLY A 558 38.03 3.44 -8.34
C GLY A 558 37.78 3.24 -6.84
N PRO A 559 36.51 3.09 -6.45
CA PRO A 559 35.34 3.29 -7.31
C PRO A 559 35.23 4.77 -7.71
N VAL A 560 34.62 5.11 -8.83
CA VAL A 560 34.66 6.46 -9.47
C VAL A 560 34.26 7.61 -8.53
N GLY A 561 33.23 7.43 -7.68
CA GLY A 561 32.85 8.40 -6.64
C GLY A 561 34.00 8.77 -5.71
N TYR A 562 34.95 7.83 -5.51
CA TYR A 562 36.40 7.99 -5.31
C TYR A 562 37.02 9.38 -5.42
N HIS A 563 36.80 9.97 -6.60
CA HIS A 563 37.60 11.05 -7.17
C HIS A 563 36.73 12.22 -7.62
N ILE A 564 35.48 12.29 -7.13
CA ILE A 564 34.51 13.34 -7.47
C ILE A 564 34.14 14.08 -6.18
N THR A 565 34.29 15.40 -6.22
CA THR A 565 33.89 16.34 -5.18
C THR A 565 32.80 17.27 -5.73
N LEU A 566 31.63 17.34 -5.09
CA LEU A 566 30.49 18.14 -5.54
C LEU A 566 30.51 19.52 -4.86
N VAL A 567 30.69 20.57 -5.66
CA VAL A 567 30.81 21.96 -5.19
C VAL A 567 29.46 22.58 -4.81
N HIS A 568 28.36 22.08 -5.37
CA HIS A 568 27.01 22.60 -5.13
C HIS A 568 26.06 21.49 -4.64
N ALA A 569 25.96 21.35 -3.31
CA ALA A 569 25.20 20.26 -2.66
C ALA A 569 23.71 20.17 -3.07
N LYS A 570 23.09 21.28 -3.50
CA LYS A 570 21.71 21.31 -4.03
C LYS A 570 21.48 20.32 -5.18
N TRP A 571 22.50 20.06 -6.00
CA TRP A 571 22.45 19.13 -7.12
C TRP A 571 22.72 17.66 -6.73
N SER A 572 22.97 17.36 -5.45
CA SER A 572 23.44 16.03 -5.00
C SER A 572 22.50 14.88 -5.37
N SER A 573 21.21 14.99 -5.06
CA SER A 573 20.23 13.93 -5.36
C SER A 573 20.11 13.66 -6.86
N ILE A 574 20.06 14.74 -7.66
CA ILE A 574 19.92 14.70 -9.11
C ILE A 574 21.17 14.11 -9.77
N LEU A 575 22.38 14.52 -9.37
CA LEU A 575 23.63 14.02 -9.96
C LEU A 575 24.00 12.60 -9.47
N GLU A 576 23.67 12.22 -8.23
CA GLU A 576 23.74 10.82 -7.77
C GLU A 576 22.82 9.91 -8.60
N HIS A 577 21.62 10.39 -8.97
CA HIS A 577 20.70 9.68 -9.85
C HIS A 577 21.18 9.67 -11.32
N ALA A 578 21.71 10.77 -11.85
CA ALA A 578 22.15 10.87 -13.24
C ALA A 578 23.39 10.00 -13.54
N LEU A 579 24.37 9.99 -12.63
CA LEU A 579 25.60 9.20 -12.80
C LEU A 579 25.42 7.73 -12.35
N ASN A 580 24.50 7.50 -11.41
CA ASN A 580 24.05 6.20 -10.90
C ASN A 580 25.17 5.16 -10.72
N THR A 581 25.11 4.02 -11.41
CA THR A 581 26.05 2.88 -11.24
C THR A 581 27.49 3.23 -11.64
N THR A 582 27.68 4.29 -12.43
CA THR A 582 29.01 4.81 -12.80
C THR A 582 29.78 5.24 -11.56
N LEU A 583 29.14 5.85 -10.57
CA LEU A 583 29.80 6.28 -9.32
C LEU A 583 30.40 5.10 -8.53
N SER A 584 29.80 3.91 -8.64
CA SER A 584 30.29 2.69 -8.00
C SER A 584 31.30 1.90 -8.84
N SER A 585 31.61 2.35 -10.07
CA SER A 585 32.44 1.60 -11.03
C SER A 585 33.94 1.77 -10.82
N PHE A 586 34.73 0.79 -11.25
CA PHE A 586 36.20 0.86 -11.34
C PHE A 586 36.65 0.96 -12.79
N ILE A 587 37.74 1.70 -13.05
CA ILE A 587 38.31 1.87 -14.40
C ILE A 587 39.62 1.09 -14.51
N VAL A 588 39.74 0.26 -15.54
CA VAL A 588 40.97 -0.47 -15.93
C VAL A 588 41.46 -0.03 -17.31
N THR A 589 42.73 -0.26 -17.63
CA THR A 589 43.31 0.13 -18.93
C THR A 589 43.24 -0.96 -20.01
N SER A 590 42.99 -2.23 -19.65
CA SER A 590 42.93 -3.35 -20.60
C SER A 590 41.89 -4.42 -20.25
N LYS A 591 41.57 -5.28 -21.24
CA LYS A 591 40.69 -6.45 -21.06
C LYS A 591 41.30 -7.48 -20.07
N ARG A 592 42.62 -7.63 -20.04
CA ARG A 592 43.33 -8.49 -19.08
C ARG A 592 43.12 -7.99 -17.64
N ASP A 593 43.27 -6.69 -17.43
CA ASP A 593 43.05 -6.08 -16.12
C ASP A 593 41.57 -6.19 -15.68
N GLN A 594 40.62 -6.12 -16.62
CA GLN A 594 39.20 -6.40 -16.33
C GLN A 594 39.01 -7.82 -15.77
N THR A 595 39.60 -8.84 -16.40
CA THR A 595 39.50 -10.23 -15.93
C THR A 595 40.15 -10.43 -14.56
N ILE A 596 41.33 -9.85 -14.32
CA ILE A 596 42.00 -9.92 -13.00
C ILE A 596 41.12 -9.29 -11.93
N LEU A 597 40.59 -8.08 -12.17
CA LEU A 597 39.72 -7.40 -11.22
C LEU A 597 38.40 -8.15 -10.97
N SER A 598 37.79 -8.71 -12.02
CA SER A 598 36.55 -9.50 -11.91
C SER A 598 36.75 -10.75 -11.06
N ASN A 599 37.87 -11.47 -11.23
CA ASN A 599 38.21 -12.63 -10.41
C ASN A 599 38.43 -12.24 -8.93
N ILE A 600 39.01 -11.06 -8.65
CA ILE A 600 39.17 -10.54 -7.28
C ILE A 600 37.82 -10.14 -6.68
N MET A 601 36.94 -9.49 -7.44
CA MET A 601 35.58 -9.13 -7.02
C MET A 601 34.77 -10.37 -6.63
N GLN A 602 34.83 -11.43 -7.43
CA GLN A 602 34.20 -12.73 -7.11
C GLN A 602 34.79 -13.36 -5.85
N ARG A 603 36.12 -13.41 -5.73
CA ARG A 603 36.82 -13.96 -4.54
C ARG A 603 36.48 -13.22 -3.23
N VAL A 604 36.22 -11.92 -3.29
CA VAL A 604 35.81 -11.09 -2.13
C VAL A 604 34.27 -11.12 -1.93
N GLY A 605 33.51 -11.52 -2.94
CA GLY A 605 32.05 -11.39 -2.95
C GLY A 605 31.61 -9.93 -2.92
N CYS A 606 32.19 -9.11 -3.79
CA CYS A 606 32.01 -7.65 -3.88
C CYS A 606 32.04 -7.21 -5.35
N GLU A 607 30.97 -7.45 -6.08
CA GLU A 607 30.89 -7.12 -7.51
C GLU A 607 30.53 -5.64 -7.71
N CYS A 608 31.25 -4.98 -8.63
CA CYS A 608 31.04 -3.58 -9.03
C CYS A 608 31.29 -3.44 -10.54
N PRO A 609 30.65 -2.48 -11.25
CA PRO A 609 30.86 -2.32 -12.68
C PRO A 609 32.32 -2.01 -13.01
N ILE A 610 32.86 -2.59 -14.09
CA ILE A 610 34.23 -2.33 -14.56
C ILE A 610 34.18 -1.67 -15.93
N LEU A 611 34.79 -0.48 -16.05
CA LEU A 611 34.94 0.28 -17.29
C LEU A 611 36.36 0.10 -17.84
N ILE A 612 36.52 0.03 -19.17
CA ILE A 612 37.85 0.00 -19.81
C ILE A 612 38.14 1.38 -20.41
N GLY A 613 39.14 2.08 -19.86
CA GLY A 613 39.50 3.44 -20.25
C GLY A 613 41.01 3.63 -20.36
N LYS A 614 41.48 4.12 -21.51
CA LYS A 614 42.89 4.54 -21.70
C LYS A 614 43.04 6.00 -21.35
N ASN A 615 43.98 6.32 -20.45
CA ASN A 615 44.29 7.69 -20.07
C ASN A 615 44.69 8.53 -21.29
N ARG A 616 43.85 9.50 -21.66
CA ARG A 616 44.11 10.52 -22.67
C ARG A 616 43.43 11.80 -22.21
N ASP A 617 44.16 12.91 -22.16
CA ASP A 617 43.57 14.19 -21.85
C ASP A 617 42.62 14.62 -22.99
N ILE A 618 41.34 14.83 -22.64
CA ILE A 618 40.33 15.38 -23.53
C ILE A 618 40.16 16.86 -23.19
N ASP A 619 40.48 17.72 -24.15
CA ASP A 619 40.12 19.14 -24.10
C ASP A 619 38.60 19.28 -24.33
N THR A 620 37.93 20.04 -23.46
CA THR A 620 36.49 20.35 -23.54
C THR A 620 36.20 21.76 -24.01
N SER A 621 37.21 22.61 -24.21
CA SER A 621 37.05 24.06 -24.46
C SER A 621 36.16 24.39 -25.65
N SER A 622 36.24 23.60 -26.73
CA SER A 622 35.43 23.76 -27.95
C SER A 622 34.03 23.14 -27.85
N TYR A 623 33.80 22.31 -26.81
CA TYR A 623 32.61 21.47 -26.64
C TYR A 623 31.78 21.82 -25.40
N GLU A 624 32.12 22.90 -24.69
CA GLU A 624 31.34 23.45 -23.59
C GLU A 624 30.37 24.56 -24.05
N PRO A 625 29.24 24.76 -23.34
CA PRO A 625 28.31 25.86 -23.59
C PRO A 625 28.81 27.19 -23.00
N ASP A 626 28.10 28.28 -23.31
CA ASP A 626 28.32 29.64 -22.81
C ASP A 626 28.61 29.68 -21.29
N ALA A 627 29.56 30.52 -20.88
CA ALA A 627 30.03 30.66 -19.50
C ALA A 627 28.92 31.08 -18.52
N LYS A 628 27.84 31.71 -19.01
CA LYS A 628 26.68 32.09 -18.18
C LYS A 628 25.87 30.91 -17.63
N TYR A 629 25.99 29.72 -18.21
CA TYR A 629 25.26 28.52 -17.75
C TYR A 629 26.13 27.61 -16.87
N GLN A 630 25.56 27.09 -15.78
CA GLN A 630 26.19 26.00 -15.01
C GLN A 630 26.07 24.68 -15.76
N THR A 631 27.14 23.88 -15.73
CA THR A 631 27.17 22.51 -16.25
C THR A 631 27.56 21.53 -15.15
N ALA A 632 27.27 20.24 -15.35
CA ALA A 632 27.72 19.21 -14.42
C ALA A 632 29.26 19.19 -14.27
N LEU A 633 30.02 19.38 -15.35
CA LEU A 633 31.48 19.52 -15.26
C LEU A 633 31.91 20.71 -14.39
N ARG A 634 31.22 21.86 -14.49
CA ARG A 634 31.55 23.09 -13.73
C ARG A 634 31.22 22.99 -12.24
N VAL A 635 30.32 22.09 -11.81
CA VAL A 635 29.99 21.88 -10.39
C VAL A 635 30.66 20.64 -9.76
N LEU A 636 31.43 19.87 -10.54
CA LEU A 636 32.13 18.66 -10.11
C LEU A 636 33.65 18.86 -10.19
N GLN A 637 34.32 19.04 -9.05
CA GLN A 637 35.77 18.94 -8.95
C GLN A 637 36.17 17.46 -9.04
N ILE A 638 37.02 17.11 -10.01
CA ILE A 638 37.37 15.71 -10.29
C ILE A 638 38.89 15.50 -10.14
N ASP A 639 39.29 14.70 -9.16
CA ASP A 639 40.68 14.54 -8.69
C ASP A 639 41.54 13.60 -9.57
N SER A 640 40.94 12.97 -10.60
CA SER A 640 41.61 11.99 -11.47
C SER A 640 41.28 12.22 -12.94
N PRO A 641 42.28 12.47 -13.83
CA PRO A 641 42.06 12.70 -15.26
C PRO A 641 41.29 11.57 -15.94
N VAL A 642 41.61 10.31 -15.62
CA VAL A 642 40.91 9.12 -16.17
C VAL A 642 39.44 9.11 -15.76
N VAL A 643 39.11 9.54 -14.53
CA VAL A 643 37.73 9.64 -14.07
C VAL A 643 37.00 10.79 -14.78
N ARG A 644 37.63 11.97 -14.91
CA ARG A 644 37.08 13.10 -15.70
C ARG A 644 36.77 12.65 -17.13
N GLN A 645 37.72 11.99 -17.77
CA GLN A 645 37.61 11.48 -19.14
C GLN A 645 36.44 10.48 -19.29
N GLN A 646 36.29 9.52 -18.39
CA GLN A 646 35.19 8.54 -18.46
C GLN A 646 33.80 9.16 -18.18
N LEU A 647 33.72 10.20 -17.36
CA LEU A 647 32.47 10.94 -17.14
C LEU A 647 32.10 11.82 -18.35
N ILE A 648 33.08 12.45 -19.02
CA ILE A 648 32.89 13.15 -20.30
C ILE A 648 32.37 12.16 -21.34
N ILE A 649 33.10 11.07 -21.61
CA ILE A 649 32.73 10.08 -22.65
C ILE A 649 31.35 9.47 -22.40
N ARG A 650 31.04 9.06 -21.15
CA ARG A 650 29.80 8.31 -20.86
C ARG A 650 28.58 9.18 -20.54
N HIS A 651 28.78 10.41 -20.04
CA HIS A 651 27.70 11.26 -19.54
C HIS A 651 27.64 12.66 -20.15
N ALA A 652 28.63 13.07 -20.94
CA ALA A 652 28.73 14.41 -21.52
C ALA A 652 28.47 15.51 -20.47
N ILE A 653 29.17 15.43 -19.33
CA ILE A 653 28.98 16.32 -18.16
C ILE A 653 29.27 17.80 -18.48
N GLU A 654 30.09 18.03 -19.50
CA GLU A 654 30.38 19.32 -20.11
C GLU A 654 29.21 19.89 -20.94
N GLN A 655 28.32 19.02 -21.47
CA GLN A 655 27.12 19.37 -22.26
C GLN A 655 25.80 19.15 -21.49
N MET A 656 25.89 18.96 -20.17
CA MET A 656 24.79 18.76 -19.23
C MET A 656 24.55 20.03 -18.42
N LEU A 657 23.56 20.84 -18.79
CA LEU A 657 23.18 22.06 -18.07
C LEU A 657 22.50 21.77 -16.73
N LEU A 658 22.57 22.75 -15.83
CA LEU A 658 21.96 22.76 -14.50
C LEU A 658 21.27 24.12 -14.25
N ILE A 659 19.94 24.16 -14.25
CA ILE A 659 19.11 25.38 -14.10
C ILE A 659 18.02 25.08 -13.07
N GLU A 660 17.89 25.87 -11.99
CA GLU A 660 17.01 25.44 -10.87
C GLU A 660 15.52 25.39 -11.22
N ASN A 661 14.99 26.44 -11.87
CA ASN A 661 13.57 26.53 -12.19
C ASN A 661 13.24 25.83 -13.53
N LEU A 662 12.09 25.14 -13.57
CA LEU A 662 11.65 24.36 -14.72
C LEU A 662 11.24 25.22 -15.93
N GLU A 663 10.57 26.35 -15.69
CA GLU A 663 10.09 27.26 -16.74
C GLU A 663 11.28 27.97 -17.41
N GLU A 664 12.24 28.46 -16.61
CA GLU A 664 13.52 29.01 -17.09
C GLU A 664 14.29 27.96 -17.92
N ALA A 665 14.40 26.73 -17.41
CA ALA A 665 15.11 25.65 -18.10
C ALA A 665 14.41 25.22 -19.40
N SER A 666 13.07 25.23 -19.44
CA SER A 666 12.27 24.98 -20.64
C SER A 666 12.51 26.07 -21.67
N ALA A 667 12.42 27.33 -21.27
CA ALA A 667 12.64 28.47 -22.17
C ALA A 667 14.07 28.48 -22.75
N VAL A 668 15.08 28.19 -21.92
CA VAL A 668 16.49 28.14 -22.33
C VAL A 668 16.80 26.97 -23.28
N LEU A 669 16.06 25.86 -23.23
CA LEU A 669 16.26 24.73 -24.16
C LEU A 669 15.39 24.81 -25.41
N PHE A 670 14.12 25.17 -25.27
CA PHE A 670 13.09 24.98 -26.30
C PHE A 670 12.56 26.30 -26.90
N ASP A 671 12.46 27.38 -26.12
CA ASP A 671 11.84 28.64 -26.56
C ASP A 671 12.87 29.69 -27.03
N GLY A 672 13.72 29.33 -28.01
CA GLY A 672 14.67 30.28 -28.60
C GLY A 672 15.75 29.66 -29.48
N GLU A 673 16.83 30.40 -29.72
CA GLU A 673 18.05 29.83 -30.32
C GLU A 673 18.73 28.89 -29.31
N LYS A 674 18.63 27.58 -29.55
CA LYS A 674 19.22 26.52 -28.72
C LYS A 674 20.68 26.85 -28.36
N PRO A 675 21.05 26.88 -27.06
CA PRO A 675 22.41 27.09 -26.62
C PRO A 675 23.37 26.09 -27.27
N ARG A 676 24.47 26.60 -27.85
CA ARG A 676 25.52 25.77 -28.44
C ARG A 676 26.08 24.80 -27.40
N ASN A 677 26.46 23.60 -27.85
CA ASN A 677 27.12 22.58 -27.03
C ASN A 677 26.28 22.06 -25.83
N VAL A 678 24.95 22.00 -25.97
CA VAL A 678 24.05 21.42 -24.95
C VAL A 678 23.33 20.16 -25.49
N ARG A 679 23.46 19.05 -24.75
CA ARG A 679 22.70 17.81 -24.98
C ARG A 679 21.45 17.70 -24.11
N ARG A 680 21.55 18.13 -22.84
CA ARG A 680 20.48 18.00 -21.82
C ARG A 680 20.61 19.02 -20.71
N CYS A 681 19.53 19.26 -19.97
CA CYS A 681 19.47 20.09 -18.78
C CYS A 681 18.79 19.31 -17.63
N PHE A 682 19.18 19.59 -16.39
CA PHE A 682 18.46 19.14 -15.20
C PHE A 682 17.96 20.32 -14.37
N CYS A 683 16.73 20.19 -13.88
CA CYS A 683 16.02 21.17 -13.05
C CYS A 683 15.61 20.57 -11.70
N ILE A 684 15.38 21.43 -10.70
CA ILE A 684 14.91 21.02 -9.37
C ILE A 684 13.38 21.07 -9.34
N ASN A 685 12.72 20.14 -8.63
CA ASN A 685 11.28 20.22 -8.41
C ASN A 685 10.96 21.17 -7.24
N GLU A 686 10.09 22.15 -7.48
CA GLU A 686 9.77 23.20 -6.50
C GLU A 686 9.14 22.66 -5.20
N ARG A 687 8.39 21.55 -5.27
CA ARG A 687 7.67 20.97 -4.12
C ARG A 687 8.48 19.95 -3.33
N ASP A 688 9.55 19.41 -3.91
CA ASP A 688 10.50 18.50 -3.25
C ASP A 688 11.88 18.67 -3.89
N ARG A 689 12.74 19.50 -3.28
CA ARG A 689 14.09 19.81 -3.79
C ARG A 689 15.03 18.60 -3.88
N ARG A 690 14.60 17.40 -3.44
CA ARG A 690 15.30 16.12 -3.64
C ARG A 690 14.98 15.47 -4.99
N ARG A 691 13.92 15.91 -5.67
CA ARG A 691 13.48 15.45 -7.00
C ARG A 691 13.82 16.51 -8.04
N GLY A 692 13.76 16.13 -9.31
CA GLY A 692 14.03 17.04 -10.42
C GLY A 692 13.29 16.71 -11.70
N HIS A 693 13.65 17.41 -12.76
CA HIS A 693 13.23 17.15 -14.13
C HIS A 693 14.47 17.08 -15.04
N HIS A 694 14.45 16.18 -16.01
CA HIS A 694 15.45 16.04 -17.06
C HIS A 694 14.84 16.55 -18.36
N LEU A 695 15.39 17.63 -18.89
CA LEU A 695 15.03 18.20 -20.19
C LEU A 695 16.08 17.79 -21.22
N SER A 696 15.63 17.31 -22.36
CA SER A 696 16.48 16.79 -23.42
C SER A 696 15.76 16.90 -24.77
N PHE A 697 16.46 16.53 -25.83
CA PHE A 697 15.84 16.29 -27.13
C PHE A 697 15.77 14.79 -27.38
N ASN A 698 14.74 14.34 -28.11
CA ASN A 698 14.73 13.01 -28.72
C ASN A 698 15.64 13.00 -29.98
N ARG A 699 15.54 11.96 -30.82
CA ARG A 699 16.63 11.54 -31.73
C ARG A 699 16.70 12.05 -33.19
N ALA A 700 15.86 12.89 -33.79
CA ALA A 700 14.85 13.81 -33.27
C ALA A 700 15.45 15.20 -33.02
N GLY A 701 14.85 15.91 -32.08
CA GLY A 701 14.85 17.37 -32.03
C GLY A 701 13.56 17.92 -31.40
N ASP A 702 12.60 17.05 -31.08
CA ASP A 702 11.44 17.40 -30.25
C ASP A 702 11.86 17.55 -28.77
N PRO A 703 11.21 18.45 -28.03
CA PRO A 703 11.33 18.55 -26.58
C PRO A 703 10.95 17.24 -25.87
N ASN A 704 11.79 16.80 -24.93
CA ASN A 704 11.51 15.65 -24.06
C ASN A 704 11.79 16.00 -22.58
N GLN A 705 10.74 15.89 -21.75
CA GLN A 705 10.79 16.09 -20.30
C GLN A 705 10.51 14.77 -19.57
N ALA A 706 11.44 14.34 -18.72
CA ALA A 706 11.27 13.18 -17.84
C ALA A 706 11.42 13.57 -16.35
N PRO A 707 10.65 12.98 -15.42
CA PRO A 707 10.84 13.20 -13.99
C PRO A 707 12.10 12.49 -13.47
N VAL A 708 12.86 13.16 -12.60
CA VAL A 708 14.02 12.58 -11.89
C VAL A 708 13.59 12.26 -10.45
N PRO A 709 13.49 10.98 -10.07
CA PRO A 709 13.10 10.59 -8.71
C PRO A 709 14.24 10.87 -7.72
N MET A 710 13.91 10.96 -6.45
CA MET A 710 14.89 11.25 -5.40
C MET A 710 15.89 10.09 -5.20
N TYR A 711 17.14 10.42 -4.87
CA TYR A 711 18.16 9.42 -4.56
C TYR A 711 18.06 8.95 -3.09
N ASN A 712 17.64 7.69 -2.93
CA ASN A 712 17.42 7.06 -1.63
C ASN A 712 18.71 6.54 -0.96
N GLY A 713 19.82 6.44 -1.69
CA GLY A 713 21.09 5.97 -1.14
C GLY A 713 21.86 7.03 -0.35
N HIS A 714 22.89 6.60 0.37
CA HIS A 714 23.93 7.50 0.90
C HIS A 714 24.77 8.03 -0.28
N PRO A 715 25.04 9.35 -0.39
CA PRO A 715 25.87 9.91 -1.45
C PRO A 715 27.27 9.29 -1.51
N ARG A 716 27.78 9.17 -2.73
CA ARG A 716 29.06 8.52 -3.10
C ARG A 716 30.10 9.53 -3.54
N MET A 717 29.66 10.64 -4.14
CA MET A 717 30.48 11.83 -4.37
C MET A 717 30.81 12.52 -3.04
N LYS A 718 31.96 13.19 -2.98
CA LYS A 718 32.39 13.97 -1.83
C LYS A 718 31.72 15.35 -1.87
N SER A 719 30.56 15.48 -1.24
CA SER A 719 29.97 16.78 -0.89
C SER A 719 30.77 17.45 0.23
N ASP A 720 30.63 18.77 0.37
CA ASP A 720 30.82 19.38 1.69
C ASP A 720 29.69 18.93 2.62
N ALA A 721 30.07 18.33 3.75
CA ALA A 721 29.13 17.86 4.77
C ALA A 721 28.33 19.02 5.38
N ALA A 722 28.92 20.21 5.54
CA ALA A 722 28.22 21.38 6.07
C ALA A 722 27.13 21.86 5.09
N ALA A 723 27.45 22.01 3.80
CA ALA A 723 26.47 22.32 2.76
C ALA A 723 25.35 21.27 2.64
N GLN A 724 25.67 19.97 2.75
CA GLN A 724 24.68 18.90 2.71
C GLN A 724 23.76 18.90 3.96
N ILE A 725 24.31 19.11 5.15
CA ILE A 725 23.54 19.30 6.39
C ILE A 725 22.66 20.55 6.28
N SER A 726 23.15 21.64 5.67
CA SER A 726 22.38 22.86 5.44
C SER A 726 21.19 22.65 4.50
N ALA A 727 21.39 21.98 3.36
CA ALA A 727 20.31 21.66 2.43
C ALA A 727 19.27 20.71 3.06
N GLN A 728 19.70 19.72 3.84
CA GLN A 728 18.78 18.83 4.56
C GLN A 728 18.02 19.57 5.70
N ARG A 729 18.65 20.56 6.35
CA ARG A 729 17.96 21.45 7.33
C ARG A 729 16.87 22.28 6.66
N GLU A 730 17.12 22.82 5.47
CA GLU A 730 16.13 23.58 4.69
C GLU A 730 14.92 22.71 4.34
N ILE A 731 15.14 21.47 3.86
CA ILE A 731 14.07 20.51 3.57
C ILE A 731 13.26 20.14 4.82
N VAL A 732 13.92 19.92 5.97
CA VAL A 732 13.23 19.65 7.24
C VAL A 732 12.41 20.86 7.70
N ALA A 733 12.94 22.08 7.56
CA ALA A 733 12.24 23.31 7.95
C ALA A 733 11.00 23.58 7.09
N ASP A 734 11.05 23.32 5.78
CA ASP A 734 9.88 23.49 4.91
C ASP A 734 8.82 22.41 5.14
N LEU A 735 9.23 21.14 5.29
CA LEU A 735 8.30 20.06 5.68
C LEU A 735 7.68 20.32 7.07
N ALA A 736 8.42 20.92 8.01
CA ALA A 736 7.88 21.32 9.31
C ALA A 736 6.85 22.45 9.19
N ARG A 737 7.02 23.40 8.27
CA ARG A 737 6.04 24.44 7.94
C ARG A 737 4.77 23.83 7.34
N GLN A 738 4.90 23.08 6.24
CA GLN A 738 3.77 22.38 5.59
C GLN A 738 2.98 21.53 6.60
N LEU A 739 3.68 20.79 7.48
CA LEU A 739 3.08 19.97 8.53
C LEU A 739 2.39 20.81 9.63
N ASN A 740 2.90 21.99 9.96
CA ASN A 740 2.25 22.90 10.89
C ASN A 740 0.94 23.45 10.32
N ASP A 741 0.94 23.83 9.04
CA ASP A 741 -0.22 24.47 8.41
C ASP A 741 -1.40 23.48 8.32
N ILE A 742 -1.13 22.24 7.88
CA ILE A 742 -2.14 21.16 7.84
C ILE A 742 -2.57 20.73 9.27
N LYS A 743 -1.70 20.87 10.29
CA LYS A 743 -2.11 20.68 11.70
C LYS A 743 -3.06 21.77 12.20
N GLN A 744 -2.90 23.02 11.75
CA GLN A 744 -3.84 24.09 12.08
C GLN A 744 -5.20 23.84 11.41
N GLU A 745 -5.21 23.37 10.16
CA GLU A 745 -6.44 22.93 9.48
C GLU A 745 -7.10 21.74 10.21
N HIS A 746 -6.33 20.73 10.63
CA HIS A 746 -6.84 19.61 11.42
C HIS A 746 -7.44 20.08 12.75
N GLN A 747 -6.78 21.01 13.44
CA GLN A 747 -7.29 21.59 14.69
C GLN A 747 -8.58 22.39 14.46
N ALA A 748 -8.71 23.10 13.33
CA ALA A 748 -9.94 23.76 12.93
C ALA A 748 -11.07 22.77 12.65
N ALA A 749 -10.82 21.72 11.85
CA ALA A 749 -11.80 20.67 11.55
C ALA A 749 -12.27 19.95 12.82
N ARG A 750 -11.32 19.58 13.71
CA ARG A 750 -11.62 18.97 15.01
C ARG A 750 -12.39 19.89 15.96
N SER A 751 -12.15 21.21 15.90
CA SER A 751 -12.96 22.19 16.64
C SER A 751 -14.40 22.25 16.12
N LYS A 752 -14.60 22.15 14.80
CA LYS A 752 -15.94 22.06 14.17
C LYS A 752 -16.68 20.80 14.58
N VAL A 753 -16.03 19.62 14.53
CA VAL A 753 -16.59 18.36 15.07
C VAL A 753 -17.00 18.51 16.53
N THR A 754 -16.15 19.15 17.34
CA THR A 754 -16.45 19.39 18.76
C THR A 754 -17.65 20.33 18.95
N ALA A 755 -17.78 21.37 18.12
CA ALA A 755 -18.91 22.28 18.12
C ALA A 755 -20.23 21.57 17.73
N CYS A 756 -20.23 20.74 16.67
CA CYS A 756 -21.39 19.95 16.28
C CYS A 756 -21.81 18.96 17.39
N LYS A 757 -20.87 18.27 18.05
CA LYS A 757 -21.17 17.41 19.20
C LYS A 757 -21.75 18.20 20.39
N GLN A 758 -21.24 19.40 20.67
CA GLN A 758 -21.83 20.28 21.68
C GLN A 758 -23.23 20.79 21.28
N ALA A 759 -23.49 21.03 19.99
CA ALA A 759 -24.81 21.43 19.51
C ALA A 759 -25.84 20.31 19.71
N ILE A 760 -25.50 19.06 19.40
CA ILE A 760 -26.36 17.88 19.67
C ILE A 760 -26.61 17.71 21.16
N VAL A 761 -25.57 17.81 22.03
CA VAL A 761 -25.75 17.71 23.49
C VAL A 761 -26.62 18.86 24.05
N ARG A 762 -26.57 20.06 23.47
CA ARG A 762 -27.50 21.16 23.82
C ARG A 762 -28.92 20.87 23.33
N HIS A 763 -29.08 20.37 22.10
CA HIS A 763 -30.37 20.00 21.54
C HIS A 763 -31.06 18.92 22.38
N GLN A 764 -30.34 17.86 22.77
CA GLN A 764 -30.82 16.79 23.65
C GLN A 764 -31.20 17.30 25.06
N LYS A 765 -30.41 18.19 25.65
CA LYS A 765 -30.77 18.82 26.95
C LYS A 765 -32.04 19.66 26.85
N ASN A 766 -32.24 20.36 25.74
CA ASN A 766 -33.45 21.13 25.48
C ASN A 766 -34.65 20.24 25.16
N GLU A 767 -34.45 19.08 24.50
CA GLU A 767 -35.50 18.07 24.29
C GLU A 767 -35.97 17.51 25.63
N GLU A 768 -35.05 17.11 26.50
CA GLU A 768 -35.38 16.57 27.83
C GLU A 768 -36.04 17.62 28.74
N SER A 769 -35.66 18.91 28.67
CA SER A 769 -36.38 19.96 29.40
C SER A 769 -37.78 20.22 28.84
N LEU A 770 -37.96 20.28 27.51
CA LEU A 770 -39.28 20.45 26.88
C LEU A 770 -40.20 19.25 27.13
N LYS A 771 -39.63 18.05 27.29
CA LYS A 771 -40.32 16.82 27.67
C LYS A 771 -40.79 16.85 29.13
N VAL A 772 -39.94 17.34 30.05
CA VAL A 772 -40.33 17.58 31.45
C VAL A 772 -41.38 18.68 31.56
N ASP A 773 -41.25 19.79 30.81
CA ASP A 773 -42.26 20.85 30.76
C ASP A 773 -43.60 20.34 30.20
N LYS A 774 -43.57 19.51 29.15
CA LYS A 774 -44.76 18.83 28.62
C LYS A 774 -45.42 17.97 29.70
N GLN A 775 -44.66 17.05 30.31
CA GLN A 775 -45.18 16.14 31.31
C GLN A 775 -45.77 16.89 32.51
N ARG A 776 -45.09 17.93 32.99
CA ARG A 776 -45.60 18.80 34.07
C ARG A 776 -46.91 19.49 33.69
N MET A 777 -47.08 19.96 32.45
CA MET A 777 -48.34 20.60 32.01
C MET A 777 -49.48 19.59 31.84
N GLU A 778 -49.16 18.32 31.55
CA GLU A 778 -50.11 17.21 31.59
C GLU A 778 -50.49 16.86 33.04
N ASP A 779 -49.52 16.77 33.95
CA ASP A 779 -49.74 16.53 35.38
C ASP A 779 -50.57 17.66 36.05
N GLU A 780 -50.30 18.94 35.73
CA GLU A 780 -51.08 20.10 36.21
C GLU A 780 -52.54 20.04 35.72
N ALA A 781 -52.79 19.56 34.51
CA ALA A 781 -54.13 19.39 33.95
C ALA A 781 -54.89 18.18 34.55
N GLU A 782 -54.19 17.09 34.88
CA GLU A 782 -54.78 15.93 35.58
C GLU A 782 -55.09 16.28 37.05
N ALA A 783 -54.23 17.02 37.74
CA ALA A 783 -54.44 17.44 39.14
C ALA A 783 -55.63 18.40 39.30
N LEU A 784 -55.81 19.36 38.39
CA LEU A 784 -57.00 20.23 38.36
C LEU A 784 -58.30 19.45 38.09
N ARG A 785 -58.20 18.30 37.42
CA ARG A 785 -59.31 17.41 37.11
C ARG A 785 -59.68 16.52 38.30
N GLU A 786 -58.72 15.94 39.01
CA GLU A 786 -58.98 15.26 40.29
C GLU A 786 -59.59 16.20 41.34
N ALA A 787 -59.20 17.48 41.35
CA ALA A 787 -59.72 18.48 42.27
C ALA A 787 -61.24 18.76 42.07
N LEU A 788 -61.78 18.50 40.87
CA LEU A 788 -63.22 18.57 40.59
C LEU A 788 -64.02 17.37 41.13
N GLU A 789 -63.36 16.27 41.52
CA GLU A 789 -64.01 15.02 41.95
C GLU A 789 -63.96 14.79 43.48
N LYS A 790 -63.34 15.68 44.27
CA LYS A 790 -62.93 15.41 45.66
C LYS A 790 -63.50 16.31 46.78
N GLU A 791 -64.48 17.19 46.54
CA GLU A 791 -65.12 18.01 47.61
C GLU A 791 -66.36 17.32 48.24
N ASN A 792 -66.20 16.73 49.44
CA ASN A 792 -67.29 16.36 50.36
C ASN A 792 -66.77 16.05 51.80
N ALA A 793 -67.60 16.33 52.83
CA ALA A 793 -67.52 15.94 54.26
C ALA A 793 -66.55 16.65 55.26
N GLU A 794 -67.15 17.52 56.10
CA GLU A 794 -67.14 17.63 57.58
C GLU A 794 -65.84 17.67 58.47
N ASP A 795 -65.59 18.88 59.03
CA ASP A 795 -65.66 19.29 60.47
C ASP A 795 -64.68 18.79 61.57
N GLY A 796 -64.49 19.60 62.63
CA GLY A 796 -63.75 19.30 63.88
C GLY A 796 -63.07 20.53 64.56
N SER A 797 -63.23 20.72 65.88
CA SER A 797 -62.79 21.92 66.64
C SER A 797 -62.22 21.61 68.05
N ILE A 798 -61.66 22.63 68.75
CA ILE A 798 -61.33 22.82 70.20
C ILE A 798 -59.86 23.19 70.48
N GLU A 799 -59.60 24.30 71.21
CA GLU A 799 -58.22 24.66 71.65
C GLU A 799 -58.07 25.47 72.98
N SER A 800 -59.13 25.97 73.65
CA SER A 800 -58.97 27.10 74.61
C SER A 800 -59.59 26.98 76.02
N LEU A 801 -59.91 25.78 76.52
CA LEU A 801 -60.70 25.57 77.76
C LEU A 801 -59.93 24.97 78.97
N THR A 802 -58.66 25.35 79.13
CA THR A 802 -57.73 24.74 80.13
C THR A 802 -57.30 25.69 81.27
N ALA A 803 -57.68 26.98 81.25
CA ALA A 803 -57.09 28.00 82.13
C ALA A 803 -57.72 28.11 83.54
N ASP A 804 -59.04 27.93 83.68
CA ASP A 804 -59.81 28.42 84.85
C ASP A 804 -59.71 27.55 86.11
N LEU A 805 -59.12 26.35 86.04
CA LEU A 805 -59.14 25.36 87.12
C LEU A 805 -58.24 25.72 88.33
N LYS A 806 -57.41 26.77 88.23
CA LYS A 806 -56.29 27.02 89.16
C LYS A 806 -56.64 27.85 90.41
N SER A 807 -57.73 28.63 90.40
CA SER A 807 -57.95 29.67 91.42
C SER A 807 -58.52 29.18 92.76
N ALA A 808 -58.97 27.92 92.87
CA ALA A 808 -59.80 27.45 94.00
C ALA A 808 -59.02 26.95 95.23
N GLN A 809 -57.69 26.97 95.24
CA GLN A 809 -56.88 26.18 96.19
C GLN A 809 -56.35 26.97 97.42
N GLU A 810 -56.43 28.29 97.45
CA GLU A 810 -55.68 29.11 98.42
C GLU A 810 -56.38 29.31 99.79
N ASN A 811 -57.69 29.03 99.90
CA ASN A 811 -58.52 29.41 101.05
C ASN A 811 -58.40 28.50 102.31
N LYS A 812 -57.34 27.69 102.40
CA LYS A 812 -57.16 26.65 103.44
C LYS A 812 -56.40 27.11 104.69
N ALA A 813 -55.65 28.21 104.61
CA ALA A 813 -54.58 28.54 105.57
C ALA A 813 -55.00 29.24 106.88
N LEU A 814 -56.28 29.57 107.09
CA LEU A 814 -56.68 30.53 108.15
C LEU A 814 -56.97 29.91 109.54
N GLN A 815 -57.09 28.59 109.66
CA GLN A 815 -57.69 27.92 110.84
C GLN A 815 -56.69 27.41 111.90
N GLU A 816 -55.42 27.82 111.86
CA GLU A 816 -54.35 27.24 112.71
C GLU A 816 -54.04 28.01 114.01
N GLY A 817 -54.55 29.24 114.17
CA GLY A 817 -54.09 30.17 115.24
C GLY A 817 -54.49 29.83 116.68
N SER A 818 -55.56 29.06 116.92
CA SER A 818 -56.16 28.86 118.25
C SER A 818 -55.42 27.85 119.15
N LEU A 819 -54.11 27.67 118.96
CA LEU A 819 -53.30 26.61 119.57
C LEU A 819 -52.30 27.11 120.63
N GLU A 820 -52.20 28.44 120.82
CA GLU A 820 -51.09 29.10 121.53
C GLU A 820 -51.24 29.14 123.07
N ASP A 821 -52.45 29.37 123.62
CA ASP A 821 -52.61 29.77 125.04
C ASP A 821 -52.23 28.70 126.08
N GLY A 822 -52.36 27.41 125.75
CA GLY A 822 -51.97 26.30 126.64
C GLY A 822 -50.47 26.23 126.95
N ARG A 823 -49.65 27.02 126.25
CA ARG A 823 -48.18 26.98 126.25
C ARG A 823 -47.52 27.66 127.45
N THR A 824 -48.29 28.38 128.27
CA THR A 824 -47.75 29.23 129.36
C THR A 824 -47.51 28.49 130.67
N ALA A 825 -48.42 27.59 131.07
CA ALA A 825 -48.32 26.84 132.34
C ALA A 825 -47.12 25.87 132.39
N GLN A 826 -46.55 25.48 131.24
CA GLN A 826 -45.34 24.66 131.15
C GLN A 826 -44.05 25.38 131.56
N LYS A 827 -44.03 26.72 131.71
CA LYS A 827 -42.75 27.45 131.82
C LYS A 827 -42.10 27.41 133.21
N GLU A 828 -42.86 27.27 134.29
CA GLU A 828 -42.33 27.45 135.65
C GLU A 828 -41.54 26.22 136.14
N GLN A 829 -42.11 25.01 135.99
CA GLN A 829 -41.46 23.75 136.41
C GLN A 829 -40.24 23.38 135.55
N TYR A 830 -40.01 24.07 134.43
CA TYR A 830 -38.86 23.88 133.54
C TYR A 830 -37.53 24.36 134.17
N GLU A 831 -37.55 25.47 134.92
CA GLU A 831 -36.30 26.11 135.40
C GLU A 831 -35.57 25.30 136.49
N ASN A 832 -36.28 24.55 137.34
CA ASN A 832 -35.65 23.72 138.37
C ASN A 832 -34.92 22.50 137.78
N ILE A 833 -35.42 21.94 136.67
CA ILE A 833 -34.70 20.92 135.90
C ILE A 833 -33.50 21.53 135.16
N ARG A 834 -33.58 22.82 134.78
CA ARG A 834 -32.58 23.52 133.97
C ARG A 834 -31.26 23.78 134.71
N THR A 835 -31.28 24.00 136.02
CA THR A 835 -30.06 24.21 136.82
C THR A 835 -29.25 22.92 136.96
N ALA A 836 -29.85 21.85 137.47
CA ALA A 836 -29.19 20.55 137.62
C ALA A 836 -28.72 19.96 136.27
N LYS A 837 -29.42 20.24 135.15
CA LYS A 837 -28.94 19.87 133.81
C LYS A 837 -27.61 20.52 133.46
N ARG A 838 -27.44 21.83 133.74
CA ARG A 838 -26.26 22.61 133.30
C ARG A 838 -24.94 22.06 133.82
N GLU A 839 -24.87 21.64 135.09
CA GLU A 839 -23.62 21.15 135.68
C GLU A 839 -23.20 19.79 135.09
N ARG A 840 -24.17 18.88 134.92
CA ARG A 840 -23.96 17.63 134.14
C ARG A 840 -23.54 17.95 132.71
N ASP A 841 -24.26 18.83 132.04
CA ASP A 841 -24.06 19.11 130.61
C ASP A 841 -22.72 19.79 130.33
N ALA A 842 -22.19 20.60 131.25
CA ALA A 842 -20.85 21.17 131.15
C ALA A 842 -19.75 20.08 131.18
N LYS A 843 -19.82 19.12 132.12
CA LYS A 843 -18.84 18.01 132.16
C LYS A 843 -19.08 16.96 131.08
N LYS A 844 -20.33 16.73 130.66
CA LYS A 844 -20.61 15.93 129.45
C LYS A 844 -19.99 16.57 128.22
N GLN A 845 -20.18 17.86 127.95
CA GLN A 845 -19.55 18.55 126.81
C GLN A 845 -18.02 18.42 126.80
N GLN A 846 -17.35 18.52 127.96
CA GLN A 846 -15.90 18.35 128.03
C GLN A 846 -15.48 16.92 127.60
N ILE A 847 -16.18 15.88 128.08
CA ILE A 847 -15.88 14.49 127.75
C ILE A 847 -16.33 14.13 126.32
N GLU A 848 -17.44 14.70 125.84
CA GLU A 848 -17.90 14.57 124.45
C GLU A 848 -16.83 15.09 123.48
N SER A 849 -16.19 16.23 123.79
CA SER A 849 -15.10 16.78 122.96
C SER A 849 -13.84 15.90 122.93
N LEU A 850 -13.51 15.21 124.04
CA LEU A 850 -12.39 14.27 124.09
C LEU A 850 -12.71 12.94 123.42
N ASN A 851 -13.94 12.43 123.59
CA ASN A 851 -14.44 11.27 122.87
C ASN A 851 -14.46 11.51 121.36
N GLU A 852 -14.91 12.69 120.91
CA GLU A 852 -14.98 13.02 119.49
C GLU A 852 -13.59 13.19 118.87
N ASN A 853 -12.66 13.87 119.55
CA ASN A 853 -11.28 13.99 119.07
C ASN A 853 -10.60 12.61 118.93
N ALA A 854 -10.78 11.71 119.90
CA ALA A 854 -10.28 10.34 119.82
C ALA A 854 -10.97 9.52 118.71
N ARG A 855 -12.30 9.67 118.55
CA ARG A 855 -13.08 9.01 117.49
C ARG A 855 -12.66 9.48 116.10
N VAL A 856 -12.39 10.76 115.92
CA VAL A 856 -11.90 11.34 114.66
C VAL A 856 -10.51 10.79 114.33
N ALA A 857 -9.56 10.81 115.27
CA ALA A 857 -8.21 10.30 115.03
C ALA A 857 -8.19 8.78 114.72
N GLU A 858 -8.93 7.97 115.46
CA GLU A 858 -9.08 6.52 115.19
C GLU A 858 -9.78 6.27 113.83
N SER A 859 -10.74 7.12 113.45
CA SER A 859 -11.41 7.06 112.16
C SER A 859 -10.50 7.48 111.00
N GLU A 860 -9.62 8.48 111.18
CA GLU A 860 -8.66 8.88 110.14
C GLU A 860 -7.58 7.81 109.94
N ARG A 861 -7.05 7.20 111.01
CA ARG A 861 -6.14 6.04 110.88
C ARG A 861 -6.82 4.90 110.12
N SER A 862 -8.07 4.58 110.47
CA SER A 862 -8.85 3.53 109.80
C SER A 862 -9.16 3.85 108.34
N LEU A 863 -9.38 5.12 108.00
CA LEU A 863 -9.62 5.57 106.62
C LEU A 863 -8.34 5.48 105.77
N ALA A 864 -7.19 5.87 106.34
CA ALA A 864 -5.89 5.73 105.70
C ALA A 864 -5.51 4.25 105.49
N GLU A 865 -5.80 3.38 106.46
CA GLU A 865 -5.57 1.92 106.32
C GLU A 865 -6.43 1.32 105.21
N ALA A 866 -7.72 1.67 105.16
CA ALA A 866 -8.63 1.22 104.09
C ALA A 866 -8.19 1.73 102.70
N LYS A 867 -7.78 3.00 102.61
CA LYS A 867 -7.25 3.64 101.39
C LYS A 867 -6.01 2.90 100.87
N LYS A 868 -5.05 2.60 101.76
CA LYS A 868 -3.86 1.80 101.45
C LYS A 868 -4.22 0.39 100.94
N VAL A 869 -5.11 -0.32 101.64
CA VAL A 869 -5.53 -1.68 101.28
C VAL A 869 -6.24 -1.73 99.91
N GLU A 870 -7.07 -0.73 99.57
CA GLU A 870 -7.75 -0.72 98.27
C GLU A 870 -6.79 -0.40 97.11
N ILE A 871 -5.82 0.51 97.30
CA ILE A 871 -4.76 0.77 96.30
C ILE A 871 -3.93 -0.51 96.03
N PHE A 872 -3.60 -1.30 97.05
CA PHE A 872 -2.96 -2.61 96.87
C PHE A 872 -3.83 -3.61 96.09
N ARG A 873 -5.16 -3.61 96.29
CA ARG A 873 -6.09 -4.45 95.52
C ARG A 873 -6.19 -4.01 94.06
N GLU A 874 -6.21 -2.71 93.80
CA GLU A 874 -6.18 -2.16 92.44
C GLU A 874 -4.88 -2.52 91.71
N LYS A 875 -3.72 -2.40 92.38
CA LYS A 875 -2.43 -2.83 91.80
C LYS A 875 -2.44 -4.33 91.47
N ASN A 876 -2.89 -5.18 92.39
CA ASN A 876 -2.92 -6.64 92.14
C ASN A 876 -3.86 -7.00 90.98
N ARG A 877 -5.04 -6.38 90.89
CA ARG A 877 -5.93 -6.53 89.73
C ARG A 877 -5.25 -6.10 88.43
N ALA A 878 -4.50 -4.99 88.43
CA ALA A 878 -3.76 -4.53 87.25
C ALA A 878 -2.68 -5.54 86.80
N VAL A 879 -1.98 -6.19 87.73
CA VAL A 879 -1.01 -7.26 87.42
C VAL A 879 -1.70 -8.47 86.78
N GLU A 880 -2.79 -8.97 87.38
CA GLU A 880 -3.60 -10.07 86.81
C GLU A 880 -4.13 -9.72 85.39
N ASP A 881 -4.47 -8.46 85.17
CA ASP A 881 -4.89 -7.92 83.87
C ASP A 881 -3.75 -7.90 82.83
N ILE A 882 -2.51 -7.59 83.25
CA ILE A 882 -1.33 -7.62 82.38
C ILE A 882 -0.94 -9.06 82.03
N GLU A 883 -0.93 -9.98 82.99
CA GLU A 883 -0.60 -11.39 82.76
C GLU A 883 -1.60 -12.05 81.80
N ARG A 884 -2.90 -11.75 81.94
CA ARG A 884 -3.94 -12.23 81.02
C ARG A 884 -3.70 -11.74 79.59
N ARG A 885 -3.43 -10.43 79.39
CA ARG A 885 -3.13 -9.87 78.06
C ARG A 885 -1.86 -10.49 77.44
N LYS A 886 -0.82 -10.74 78.23
CA LYS A 886 0.40 -11.43 77.77
C LYS A 886 0.11 -12.86 77.29
N HIS A 887 -0.78 -13.59 77.96
CA HIS A 887 -1.21 -14.92 77.55
C HIS A 887 -2.03 -14.88 76.24
N GLU A 888 -2.99 -13.95 76.14
CA GLU A 888 -3.78 -13.71 74.92
C GLU A 888 -2.89 -13.38 73.71
N ARG A 889 -1.93 -12.46 73.90
CA ARG A 889 -0.92 -12.10 72.89
C ARG A 889 -0.06 -13.29 72.47
N SER A 890 0.29 -14.19 73.40
CA SER A 890 1.02 -15.42 73.05
C SER A 890 0.20 -16.34 72.13
N SER A 891 -1.10 -16.52 72.40
CA SER A 891 -1.99 -17.29 71.52
C SER A 891 -2.16 -16.66 70.14
N LEU A 892 -2.19 -15.33 70.03
CA LEU A 892 -2.20 -14.62 68.75
C LEU A 892 -0.87 -14.81 67.98
N SER A 893 0.26 -14.78 68.67
CA SER A 893 1.59 -14.99 68.07
C SER A 893 1.78 -16.41 67.50
N GLU A 894 1.27 -17.44 68.20
CA GLU A 894 1.24 -18.82 67.68
C GLU A 894 0.37 -18.94 66.41
N LYS A 895 -0.82 -18.34 66.41
CA LYS A 895 -1.73 -18.32 65.25
C LYS A 895 -1.11 -17.60 64.05
N HIS A 896 -0.48 -16.45 64.28
CA HIS A 896 0.26 -15.72 63.23
C HIS A 896 1.39 -16.58 62.65
N THR A 897 2.13 -17.31 63.49
CA THR A 897 3.21 -18.21 63.03
C THR A 897 2.68 -19.32 62.13
N GLY A 898 1.57 -19.99 62.52
CA GLY A 898 0.90 -20.97 61.67
C GLY A 898 0.31 -20.39 60.37
N ALA A 899 -0.13 -19.13 60.38
CA ALA A 899 -0.57 -18.42 59.18
C ALA A 899 0.62 -18.14 58.21
N VAL A 900 1.80 -17.80 58.73
CA VAL A 900 3.02 -17.64 57.91
C VAL A 900 3.42 -18.95 57.22
N GLU A 901 3.43 -20.08 57.94
CA GLU A 901 3.69 -21.40 57.34
C GLU A 901 2.64 -21.77 56.28
N THR A 902 1.37 -21.46 56.54
CA THR A 902 0.27 -21.67 55.59
C THR A 902 0.50 -20.87 54.31
N VAL A 903 0.77 -19.57 54.41
CA VAL A 903 1.08 -18.67 53.28
C VAL A 903 2.24 -19.22 52.44
N LEU A 904 3.35 -19.63 53.07
CA LEU A 904 4.51 -20.20 52.37
C LEU A 904 4.12 -21.46 51.58
N SER A 905 3.32 -22.35 52.16
CA SER A 905 2.84 -23.56 51.47
C SER A 905 1.89 -23.27 50.31
N PHE A 906 1.21 -22.12 50.30
CA PHE A 906 0.34 -21.68 49.20
C PHE A 906 1.17 -21.01 48.09
N ILE A 907 2.19 -20.21 48.45
CA ILE A 907 3.16 -19.63 47.50
C ILE A 907 3.89 -20.73 46.71
N GLU A 908 4.35 -21.80 47.37
CA GLU A 908 5.02 -22.92 46.71
C GLU A 908 4.13 -23.60 45.65
N LYS A 909 2.89 -23.96 46.03
CA LYS A 909 1.88 -24.53 45.12
C LYS A 909 1.55 -23.58 43.97
N ALA A 910 1.43 -22.28 44.24
CA ALA A 910 1.14 -21.27 43.24
C ALA A 910 2.28 -21.10 42.22
N SER A 911 3.52 -21.01 42.72
CA SER A 911 4.72 -20.86 41.88
C SER A 911 4.96 -22.03 40.91
N THR A 912 4.44 -23.22 41.24
CA THR A 912 4.47 -24.41 40.37
C THR A 912 3.55 -24.27 39.16
N ILE A 913 2.54 -23.39 39.22
CA ILE A 913 1.54 -23.18 38.15
C ILE A 913 1.89 -21.92 37.34
N SER A 914 2.29 -20.83 37.99
CA SER A 914 2.71 -19.57 37.33
C SER A 914 3.57 -18.69 38.26
N PRO A 915 4.44 -17.81 37.73
CA PRO A 915 5.03 -16.72 38.51
C PRO A 915 3.93 -15.77 39.03
N ARG A 916 4.22 -14.97 40.08
CA ARG A 916 3.25 -14.03 40.69
C ARG A 916 2.64 -13.10 39.63
N VAL A 917 1.32 -13.16 39.51
CA VAL A 917 0.50 -12.27 38.67
C VAL A 917 -0.31 -11.36 39.60
N PRO A 918 -0.47 -10.06 39.30
CA PRO A 918 -1.37 -9.19 40.05
C PRO A 918 -2.83 -9.66 39.93
N VAL A 919 -3.53 -9.65 41.06
CA VAL A 919 -4.99 -9.89 41.14
C VAL A 919 -5.69 -8.53 41.10
N ASP A 920 -6.79 -8.44 40.37
CA ASP A 920 -7.55 -7.19 40.25
C ASP A 920 -8.38 -6.91 41.52
N ASP A 921 -8.49 -5.63 41.91
CA ASP A 921 -9.13 -5.22 43.17
C ASP A 921 -10.57 -5.73 43.31
N GLY A 922 -10.81 -6.50 44.37
CA GLY A 922 -12.13 -7.09 44.69
C GLY A 922 -12.37 -8.49 44.12
N GLU A 923 -11.47 -9.02 43.29
CA GLU A 923 -11.57 -10.41 42.86
C GLU A 923 -11.20 -11.40 43.98
N THR A 924 -11.87 -12.55 43.95
CA THR A 924 -11.67 -13.67 44.89
C THR A 924 -11.49 -14.97 44.12
N GLY A 925 -10.89 -16.00 44.74
CA GLY A 925 -10.69 -17.30 44.10
C GLY A 925 -11.99 -17.88 43.52
N ASN A 926 -13.11 -17.72 44.22
CA ASN A 926 -14.43 -18.19 43.78
C ASN A 926 -15.02 -17.37 42.62
N SER A 927 -14.79 -16.05 42.57
CA SER A 927 -15.17 -15.20 41.42
C SER A 927 -14.42 -15.61 40.15
N LEU A 928 -13.11 -15.82 40.29
CA LEU A 928 -12.24 -16.16 39.17
C LEU A 928 -12.49 -17.59 38.67
N ASP A 929 -12.78 -18.56 39.54
CA ASP A 929 -13.20 -19.91 39.14
C ASP A 929 -14.55 -19.91 38.39
N ALA A 930 -15.56 -19.18 38.88
CA ALA A 930 -16.85 -19.08 38.19
C ALA A 930 -16.71 -18.48 36.78
N LYS A 931 -15.86 -17.46 36.61
CA LYS A 931 -15.51 -16.88 35.31
C LYS A 931 -14.77 -17.89 34.41
N LEU A 932 -13.82 -18.64 34.97
CA LEU A 932 -13.07 -19.67 34.25
C LEU A 932 -13.96 -20.80 33.74
N VAL A 933 -14.87 -21.31 34.57
CA VAL A 933 -15.83 -22.37 34.18
C VAL A 933 -16.70 -21.91 33.00
N GLN A 934 -17.20 -20.67 33.05
CA GLN A 934 -18.00 -20.12 31.95
C GLN A 934 -17.17 -19.92 30.67
N LEU A 935 -15.99 -19.30 30.76
CA LEU A 935 -15.11 -19.08 29.59
C LEU A 935 -14.62 -20.39 28.97
N GLN A 936 -14.35 -21.43 29.77
CA GLN A 936 -13.97 -22.75 29.27
C GLN A 936 -15.13 -23.48 28.58
N LYS A 937 -16.35 -23.36 29.12
CA LYS A 937 -17.57 -23.88 28.49
C LYS A 937 -17.80 -23.23 27.12
N ASP A 938 -17.63 -21.90 27.03
CA ASP A 938 -17.78 -21.16 25.78
C ASP A 938 -16.68 -21.54 24.77
N TYR A 939 -15.41 -21.56 25.19
CA TYR A 939 -14.29 -22.03 24.37
C TYR A 939 -14.51 -23.45 23.81
N THR A 940 -15.05 -24.36 24.62
CA THR A 940 -15.35 -25.74 24.22
C THR A 940 -16.48 -25.78 23.16
N GLN A 941 -17.55 -25.01 23.35
CA GLN A 941 -18.62 -24.90 22.34
C GLN A 941 -18.14 -24.27 21.03
N PHE A 942 -17.27 -23.25 21.08
CA PHE A 942 -16.71 -22.66 19.86
C PHE A 942 -15.75 -23.58 19.13
N THR A 943 -14.93 -24.35 19.85
CA THR A 943 -14.06 -25.38 19.24
C THR A 943 -14.89 -26.43 18.49
N GLN A 944 -16.00 -26.89 19.09
CA GLN A 944 -16.94 -27.81 18.42
C GLN A 944 -17.63 -27.21 17.18
N ARG A 945 -17.90 -25.89 17.17
CA ARG A 945 -18.47 -25.19 16.01
C ARG A 945 -17.48 -24.94 14.87
N LEU A 946 -16.19 -24.82 15.18
CA LEU A 946 -15.13 -24.64 14.18
C LEU A 946 -14.79 -25.94 13.44
N GLY A 947 -14.87 -27.09 14.12
CA GLY A 947 -14.82 -28.42 13.51
C GLY A 947 -13.46 -28.88 12.98
N ALA A 948 -12.43 -28.04 13.09
CA ALA A 948 -11.05 -28.32 12.71
C ALA A 948 -10.08 -27.58 13.66
N SER A 949 -8.82 -28.01 13.71
CA SER A 949 -7.77 -27.34 14.48
C SER A 949 -7.33 -26.02 13.84
N ARG A 950 -6.67 -25.15 14.63
CA ARG A 950 -6.11 -23.88 14.12
C ARG A 950 -5.04 -24.11 13.04
N GLU A 951 -4.25 -25.17 13.15
CA GLU A 951 -3.22 -25.50 12.14
C GLU A 951 -3.86 -25.92 10.81
N GLU A 952 -4.95 -26.70 10.83
CA GLU A 952 -5.74 -27.05 9.63
C GLU A 952 -6.43 -25.82 9.02
N ILE A 953 -6.98 -24.92 9.86
CA ILE A 953 -7.60 -23.67 9.39
C ILE A 953 -6.55 -22.73 8.77
N ALA A 954 -5.36 -22.60 9.37
CA ALA A 954 -4.28 -21.76 8.86
C ALA A 954 -3.63 -22.32 7.59
N THR A 955 -3.45 -23.64 7.50
CA THR A 955 -2.92 -24.29 6.27
C THR A 955 -3.92 -24.23 5.13
N GLU A 956 -5.23 -24.40 5.36
CA GLU A 956 -6.23 -24.21 4.30
C GLU A 956 -6.37 -22.73 3.90
N ALA A 957 -6.29 -21.78 4.84
CA ALA A 957 -6.32 -20.35 4.52
C ALA A 957 -5.13 -19.90 3.66
N THR A 958 -3.90 -20.31 4.03
CA THR A 958 -2.69 -20.01 3.25
C THR A 958 -2.67 -20.74 1.91
N ARG A 959 -3.22 -21.96 1.82
CA ARG A 959 -3.42 -22.69 0.57
C ARG A 959 -4.41 -21.98 -0.36
N CYS A 960 -5.56 -21.53 0.15
CA CYS A 960 -6.53 -20.76 -0.62
C CYS A 960 -5.96 -19.41 -1.08
N GLU A 961 -5.16 -18.73 -0.24
CA GLU A 961 -4.46 -17.50 -0.60
C GLU A 961 -3.44 -17.74 -1.72
N ALA A 962 -2.59 -18.76 -1.60
CA ALA A 962 -1.61 -19.12 -2.63
C ALA A 962 -2.28 -19.51 -3.96
N ALA A 963 -3.39 -20.27 -3.91
CA ALA A 963 -4.16 -20.64 -5.10
C ALA A 963 -4.80 -19.42 -5.78
N PHE A 964 -5.44 -18.53 -5.01
CA PHE A 964 -6.02 -17.28 -5.51
C PHE A 964 -4.95 -16.35 -6.10
N ALA A 965 -3.83 -16.15 -5.40
CA ALA A 965 -2.73 -15.30 -5.84
C ALA A 965 -2.09 -15.83 -7.13
N SER A 966 -1.81 -17.14 -7.21
CA SER A 966 -1.24 -17.75 -8.42
C SER A 966 -2.20 -17.72 -9.61
N ALA A 967 -3.49 -17.97 -9.39
CA ALA A 967 -4.50 -17.86 -10.45
C ALA A 967 -4.63 -16.42 -10.97
N LYS A 968 -4.63 -15.43 -10.05
CA LYS A 968 -4.67 -14.01 -10.40
C LYS A 968 -3.45 -13.59 -11.21
N GLN A 969 -2.24 -13.93 -10.74
CA GLN A 969 -1.02 -13.60 -11.46
C GLN A 969 -1.03 -14.18 -12.88
N GLN A 970 -1.45 -15.43 -13.07
CA GLN A 970 -1.58 -16.02 -14.41
C GLN A 970 -2.56 -15.26 -15.32
N ILE A 971 -3.67 -14.73 -14.79
CA ILE A 971 -4.59 -13.90 -15.58
C ILE A 971 -3.97 -12.55 -15.92
N ASP A 972 -3.35 -11.87 -14.95
CA ASP A 972 -2.73 -10.56 -15.15
C ASP A 972 -1.58 -10.67 -16.18
N ASP A 973 -0.77 -11.73 -16.12
CA ASP A 973 0.27 -12.07 -17.10
C ASP A 973 -0.34 -12.37 -18.49
N GLN A 974 -1.42 -13.15 -18.58
CA GLN A 974 -2.09 -13.45 -19.86
C GLN A 974 -2.70 -12.19 -20.49
N LYS A 975 -3.28 -11.28 -19.70
CA LYS A 975 -3.80 -9.99 -20.16
C LYS A 975 -2.68 -9.07 -20.66
N ALA A 976 -1.52 -9.05 -19.99
CA ALA A 976 -0.35 -8.30 -20.45
C ALA A 976 0.20 -8.84 -21.80
N ILE A 977 0.30 -10.16 -21.96
CA ILE A 977 0.72 -10.80 -23.22
C ILE A 977 -0.24 -10.46 -24.36
N VAL A 978 -1.56 -10.53 -24.14
CA VAL A 978 -2.56 -10.15 -25.16
C VAL A 978 -2.39 -8.70 -25.59
N GLN A 979 -2.18 -7.76 -24.67
CA GLN A 979 -1.98 -6.35 -25.03
C GLN A 979 -0.69 -6.14 -25.85
N GLN A 980 0.40 -6.82 -25.49
CA GLN A 980 1.64 -6.76 -26.27
C GLN A 980 1.47 -7.36 -27.67
N LEU A 981 0.73 -8.47 -27.81
CA LEU A 981 0.41 -9.06 -29.11
C LEU A 981 -0.47 -8.13 -29.97
N LYS A 982 -1.50 -7.51 -29.39
CA LYS A 982 -2.38 -6.54 -30.08
C LYS A 982 -1.59 -5.33 -30.60
N ASN A 983 -0.71 -4.74 -29.76
CA ASN A 983 0.16 -3.63 -30.18
C ASN A 983 1.12 -4.07 -31.30
N THR A 984 1.81 -5.20 -31.09
CA THR A 984 2.77 -5.75 -32.08
C THR A 984 2.11 -6.06 -33.43
N LEU A 985 0.87 -6.55 -33.42
CA LEU A 985 0.09 -6.82 -34.63
C LEU A 985 -0.30 -5.52 -35.35
N HIS A 986 -0.69 -4.48 -34.63
CA HIS A 986 -1.01 -3.17 -35.21
C HIS A 986 0.20 -2.56 -35.93
N ASP A 987 1.36 -2.51 -35.26
CA ASP A 987 2.61 -2.01 -35.84
C ASP A 987 3.03 -2.84 -37.07
N ARG A 988 2.88 -4.16 -37.00
CA ARG A 988 3.16 -5.09 -38.12
C ARG A 988 2.23 -4.88 -39.30
N LYS A 989 0.95 -4.55 -39.08
CA LYS A 989 0.00 -4.20 -40.15
C LYS A 989 0.35 -2.86 -40.80
N LYS A 990 0.60 -1.78 -40.03
CA LYS A 990 1.07 -0.49 -40.60
C LYS A 990 2.34 -0.68 -41.44
N ARG A 991 3.33 -1.42 -40.91
CA ARG A 991 4.59 -1.71 -41.62
C ARG A 991 4.38 -2.56 -42.88
N TRP A 992 3.40 -3.45 -42.93
CA TRP A 992 3.08 -4.24 -44.14
C TRP A 992 2.47 -3.36 -45.23
N GLU A 993 1.67 -2.34 -44.89
CA GLU A 993 1.13 -1.39 -45.87
C GLU A 993 2.21 -0.47 -46.45
N ILE A 994 3.12 0.02 -45.60
CA ILE A 994 4.32 0.77 -45.99
C ILE A 994 5.25 -0.09 -46.86
N PHE A 995 5.52 -1.34 -46.46
CA PHE A 995 6.37 -2.26 -47.22
C PHE A 995 5.76 -2.58 -48.60
N ARG A 996 4.42 -2.71 -48.67
CA ARG A 996 3.67 -2.87 -49.92
C ARG A 996 3.84 -1.68 -50.87
N SER A 997 3.68 -0.44 -50.40
CA SER A 997 3.84 0.75 -51.27
C SER A 997 5.28 0.92 -51.75
N HIS A 998 6.28 0.80 -50.86
CA HIS A 998 7.70 0.88 -51.26
C HIS A 998 8.09 -0.18 -52.30
N ILE A 999 7.64 -1.43 -52.12
CA ILE A 999 7.87 -2.51 -53.09
C ILE A 999 7.18 -2.20 -54.42
N SER A 1000 5.93 -1.74 -54.40
CA SER A 1000 5.20 -1.33 -55.61
C SER A 1000 5.93 -0.22 -56.34
N SER A 1001 6.27 0.90 -55.68
CA SER A 1001 6.92 2.04 -56.34
C SER A 1001 8.35 1.72 -56.80
N ARG A 1002 9.09 0.82 -56.13
CA ARG A 1002 10.35 0.27 -56.67
C ARG A 1002 10.12 -0.56 -57.93
N ALA A 1003 9.08 -1.39 -57.96
CA ALA A 1003 8.72 -2.17 -59.14
C ALA A 1003 8.25 -1.27 -60.31
N LYS A 1004 7.48 -0.21 -60.04
CA LYS A 1004 7.09 0.81 -61.04
C LYS A 1004 8.33 1.46 -61.66
N ALA A 1005 9.18 2.05 -60.83
CA ALA A 1005 10.39 2.75 -61.27
C ALA A 1005 11.37 1.82 -62.04
N GLN A 1006 11.61 0.60 -61.55
CA GLN A 1006 12.46 -0.38 -62.23
C GLN A 1006 11.87 -0.87 -63.56
N PHE A 1007 10.54 -1.01 -63.65
CA PHE A 1007 9.86 -1.35 -64.91
C PHE A 1007 10.01 -0.23 -65.95
N THR A 1008 9.78 1.02 -65.55
CA THR A 1008 9.95 2.21 -66.39
C THR A 1008 11.40 2.34 -66.88
N TYR A 1009 12.39 2.09 -66.01
CA TYR A 1009 13.82 2.09 -66.39
C TYR A 1009 14.13 1.02 -67.46
N LEU A 1010 13.68 -0.22 -67.26
CA LEU A 1010 13.96 -1.33 -68.20
C LEU A 1010 13.30 -1.15 -69.58
N LEU A 1011 12.18 -0.43 -69.67
CA LEU A 1011 11.61 -0.03 -70.97
C LEU A 1011 12.45 1.06 -71.66
N SER A 1012 13.03 1.98 -70.89
CA SER A 1012 13.82 3.09 -71.42
C SER A 1012 15.12 2.66 -72.10
N GLU A 1013 15.70 1.50 -71.73
CA GLU A 1013 16.85 0.89 -72.41
C GLU A 1013 16.61 0.62 -73.92
N ARG A 1014 15.35 0.58 -74.35
CA ARG A 1014 14.95 0.41 -75.76
C ARG A 1014 14.15 1.61 -76.30
N SER A 1015 14.20 2.76 -75.62
CA SER A 1015 13.41 3.96 -75.91
C SER A 1015 11.88 3.73 -75.93
N PHE A 1016 11.39 2.70 -75.26
CA PHE A 1016 9.95 2.50 -75.06
C PHE A 1016 9.48 3.31 -73.83
N ARG A 1017 8.28 3.89 -73.90
CA ARG A 1017 7.62 4.54 -72.75
C ARG A 1017 6.60 3.58 -72.15
N GLY A 1018 6.43 3.55 -70.84
CA GLY A 1018 5.38 2.76 -70.21
C GLY A 1018 5.21 3.06 -68.74
N ARG A 1019 4.14 2.51 -68.14
CA ARG A 1019 3.84 2.61 -66.71
C ARG A 1019 3.30 1.28 -66.18
N LEU A 1020 3.55 1.00 -64.91
CA LEU A 1020 3.00 -0.13 -64.16
C LEU A 1020 1.88 0.39 -63.25
N LEU A 1021 0.64 -0.04 -63.50
CA LEU A 1021 -0.53 0.42 -62.76
C LEU A 1021 -0.88 -0.58 -61.65
N THR A 1022 -0.70 -0.15 -60.41
CA THR A 1022 -0.96 -0.92 -59.18
C THR A 1022 -2.24 -0.41 -58.49
N ASP A 1023 -3.27 -1.24 -58.39
CA ASP A 1023 -4.42 -0.98 -57.52
C ASP A 1023 -4.47 -2.03 -56.40
N HIS A 1024 -4.13 -1.58 -55.19
CA HIS A 1024 -4.11 -2.42 -53.99
C HIS A 1024 -5.50 -2.69 -53.38
N GLN A 1025 -6.51 -1.88 -53.70
CA GLN A 1025 -7.88 -2.02 -53.21
C GLN A 1025 -8.65 -3.05 -54.06
N SER A 1026 -8.66 -2.88 -55.38
CA SER A 1026 -9.29 -3.85 -56.29
C SER A 1026 -8.42 -5.08 -56.60
N LYS A 1027 -7.15 -5.07 -56.17
CA LYS A 1027 -6.16 -6.15 -56.31
C LYS A 1027 -5.83 -6.43 -57.79
N LEU A 1028 -5.50 -5.36 -58.52
CA LEU A 1028 -5.15 -5.39 -59.94
C LEU A 1028 -3.74 -4.83 -60.18
N LEU A 1029 -3.03 -5.42 -61.14
CA LEU A 1029 -1.72 -4.98 -61.61
C LEU A 1029 -1.70 -5.04 -63.13
N ASP A 1030 -1.59 -3.93 -63.85
CA ASP A 1030 -1.51 -3.94 -65.32
C ASP A 1030 -0.37 -3.08 -65.90
N ILE A 1031 -0.05 -3.31 -67.16
CA ILE A 1031 1.03 -2.63 -67.88
C ILE A 1031 0.51 -1.92 -69.11
N GLN A 1032 0.91 -0.65 -69.26
CA GLN A 1032 0.72 0.17 -70.45
C GLN A 1032 2.09 0.48 -71.03
N VAL A 1033 2.28 0.26 -72.34
CA VAL A 1033 3.57 0.47 -73.03
C VAL A 1033 3.32 1.04 -74.41
N GLU A 1034 4.04 2.10 -74.78
CA GLU A 1034 4.07 2.65 -76.12
C GLU A 1034 5.47 2.48 -76.74
N PRO A 1035 5.60 1.78 -77.90
CA PRO A 1035 6.91 1.50 -78.51
C PRO A 1035 7.62 2.71 -79.15
N ASP A 1036 6.96 3.86 -79.23
CA ASP A 1036 7.41 5.04 -80.00
C ASP A 1036 7.43 6.28 -79.11
N ILE A 1037 8.63 6.73 -78.76
CA ILE A 1037 8.87 7.89 -77.89
C ILE A 1037 8.44 9.23 -78.51
N THR A 1038 8.13 9.28 -79.81
CA THR A 1038 7.78 10.51 -80.53
C THR A 1038 6.28 10.81 -80.58
N LYS A 1039 5.43 9.87 -80.13
CA LYS A 1039 3.97 10.05 -80.10
C LYS A 1039 3.50 10.61 -78.76
N ALA A 1040 2.66 11.65 -78.83
CA ALA A 1040 2.21 12.43 -77.67
C ALA A 1040 0.83 12.03 -77.13
N ASP A 1041 0.28 10.89 -77.55
CA ASP A 1041 -0.98 10.36 -77.02
C ASP A 1041 -0.75 9.79 -75.61
N ASP A 1042 -1.40 10.38 -74.59
CA ASP A 1042 -1.12 10.05 -73.18
C ASP A 1042 -1.81 8.74 -72.69
N THR A 1043 -2.51 8.04 -73.59
CA THR A 1043 -3.14 6.72 -73.36
C THR A 1043 -2.34 5.60 -74.03
N GLY A 1044 -1.22 5.20 -73.42
CA GLY A 1044 -0.33 4.16 -73.95
C GLY A 1044 -1.00 2.79 -74.11
N ARG A 1045 -0.58 2.02 -75.11
CA ARG A 1045 -1.21 0.75 -75.47
C ARG A 1045 -1.12 -0.31 -74.36
N GLY A 1046 -2.28 -0.86 -73.98
CA GLY A 1046 -2.36 -1.98 -73.04
C GLY A 1046 -1.88 -3.29 -73.64
N ALA A 1047 -1.45 -4.23 -72.80
CA ALA A 1047 -0.75 -5.48 -73.17
C ALA A 1047 -1.43 -6.42 -74.20
N LYS A 1048 -2.67 -6.14 -74.60
CA LYS A 1048 -3.43 -6.89 -75.63
C LYS A 1048 -3.29 -6.33 -77.06
N THR A 1049 -2.83 -5.09 -77.24
CA THR A 1049 -2.73 -4.42 -78.56
C THR A 1049 -1.29 -4.20 -79.03
N LEU A 1050 -0.31 -4.75 -78.30
CA LEU A 1050 1.11 -4.77 -78.65
C LEU A 1050 1.45 -5.86 -79.67
N SER A 1051 2.52 -5.66 -80.45
CA SER A 1051 3.14 -6.70 -81.28
C SER A 1051 3.66 -7.86 -80.43
N GLY A 1052 3.80 -9.06 -81.02
CA GLY A 1052 4.27 -10.26 -80.29
C GLY A 1052 5.62 -10.07 -79.60
N GLY A 1053 6.54 -9.32 -80.22
CA GLY A 1053 7.84 -8.98 -79.64
C GLY A 1053 7.77 -7.88 -78.57
N GLU A 1054 6.98 -6.82 -78.81
CA GLU A 1054 6.73 -5.75 -77.83
C GLU A 1054 6.09 -6.29 -76.54
N LYS A 1055 5.10 -7.17 -76.69
CA LYS A 1055 4.45 -7.89 -75.58
C LYS A 1055 5.47 -8.73 -74.81
N SER A 1056 6.24 -9.57 -75.50
CA SER A 1056 7.26 -10.44 -74.88
C SER A 1056 8.31 -9.63 -74.13
N PHE A 1057 8.83 -8.57 -74.75
CA PHE A 1057 9.79 -7.62 -74.15
C PHE A 1057 9.22 -6.98 -72.87
N SER A 1058 8.01 -6.42 -72.94
CA SER A 1058 7.34 -5.80 -71.79
C SER A 1058 7.13 -6.77 -70.63
N GLN A 1059 6.87 -8.04 -70.93
CA GLN A 1059 6.63 -9.07 -69.92
C GLN A 1059 7.93 -9.57 -69.27
N VAL A 1060 9.05 -9.57 -70.00
CA VAL A 1060 10.40 -9.77 -69.44
C VAL A 1060 10.80 -8.58 -68.57
N CYS A 1061 10.54 -7.33 -68.98
CA CYS A 1061 10.74 -6.16 -68.12
C CYS A 1061 9.96 -6.26 -66.81
N LEU A 1062 8.70 -6.73 -66.84
CA LEU A 1062 7.91 -6.95 -65.64
C LEU A 1062 8.51 -8.03 -64.73
N LEU A 1063 8.92 -9.18 -65.29
CA LEU A 1063 9.57 -10.25 -64.52
C LEU A 1063 10.84 -9.73 -63.81
N LEU A 1064 11.68 -9.00 -64.53
CA LEU A 1064 12.92 -8.41 -64.01
C LEU A 1064 12.65 -7.34 -62.93
N ALA A 1065 11.65 -6.48 -63.12
CA ALA A 1065 11.27 -5.47 -62.12
C ALA A 1065 10.74 -6.10 -60.83
N LEU A 1066 10.00 -7.21 -60.91
CA LEU A 1066 9.59 -7.98 -59.74
C LEU A 1066 10.77 -8.71 -59.09
N TRP A 1067 11.68 -9.29 -59.88
CA TRP A 1067 12.88 -9.96 -59.35
C TRP A 1067 13.81 -9.01 -58.59
N GLU A 1068 13.96 -7.76 -59.01
CA GLU A 1068 14.77 -6.74 -58.29
C GLU A 1068 14.09 -6.27 -56.98
N ALA A 1069 12.79 -6.53 -56.81
CA ALA A 1069 12.04 -6.29 -55.58
C ALA A 1069 11.94 -7.53 -54.65
N MET A 1070 12.53 -8.67 -55.03
CA MET A 1070 12.45 -9.94 -54.28
C MET A 1070 13.73 -10.27 -53.49
N GLY A 1071 13.57 -10.69 -52.22
CA GLY A 1071 14.68 -10.90 -51.30
C GLY A 1071 15.64 -12.06 -51.61
N SER A 1072 15.18 -13.15 -52.24
CA SER A 1072 15.95 -14.41 -52.42
C SER A 1072 17.30 -14.22 -53.16
N PRO A 1073 18.39 -14.92 -52.78
CA PRO A 1073 19.68 -14.83 -53.47
C PRO A 1073 19.72 -15.57 -54.82
N ILE A 1074 18.79 -16.51 -55.05
CA ILE A 1074 18.73 -17.34 -56.28
C ILE A 1074 17.55 -16.89 -57.15
N ARG A 1075 17.67 -17.00 -58.48
CA ARG A 1075 16.57 -16.91 -59.46
C ARG A 1075 16.59 -18.09 -60.43
N CYS A 1076 15.46 -18.76 -60.61
CA CYS A 1076 15.31 -19.93 -61.46
C CYS A 1076 14.20 -19.75 -62.51
N LEU A 1077 14.47 -20.12 -63.77
CA LEU A 1077 13.56 -19.92 -64.90
C LEU A 1077 13.61 -21.12 -65.88
N ASP A 1078 12.49 -21.82 -66.06
CA ASP A 1078 12.37 -23.07 -66.83
C ASP A 1078 11.72 -22.84 -68.22
N GLU A 1079 12.46 -23.02 -69.31
CA GLU A 1079 11.98 -23.08 -70.70
C GLU A 1079 11.05 -21.91 -71.14
N PHE A 1080 11.27 -20.72 -70.57
CA PHE A 1080 10.49 -19.49 -70.79
C PHE A 1080 10.42 -19.03 -72.26
N ASP A 1081 11.44 -19.37 -73.03
CA ASP A 1081 11.69 -18.95 -74.40
C ASP A 1081 11.16 -19.94 -75.45
N VAL A 1082 10.54 -21.05 -75.03
CA VAL A 1082 9.85 -22.02 -75.93
C VAL A 1082 8.78 -21.33 -76.77
N TYR A 1083 8.10 -20.33 -76.22
CA TYR A 1083 6.98 -19.61 -76.86
C TYR A 1083 7.41 -18.34 -77.59
N MET A 1084 8.71 -18.03 -77.63
CA MET A 1084 9.29 -16.89 -78.33
C MET A 1084 9.89 -17.33 -79.68
N ASP A 1085 9.78 -16.47 -80.70
CA ASP A 1085 10.56 -16.63 -81.93
C ASP A 1085 12.07 -16.39 -81.70
N HIS A 1086 12.89 -16.71 -82.69
CA HIS A 1086 14.34 -16.64 -82.61
C HIS A 1086 14.88 -15.23 -82.31
N ILE A 1087 14.20 -14.17 -82.76
CA ILE A 1087 14.63 -12.78 -82.54
C ILE A 1087 14.31 -12.40 -81.10
N ASN A 1088 13.07 -12.60 -80.68
CA ASN A 1088 12.62 -12.26 -79.34
C ASN A 1088 13.28 -13.12 -78.24
N ARG A 1089 13.58 -14.40 -78.51
CA ARG A 1089 14.41 -15.26 -77.64
C ARG A 1089 15.79 -14.65 -77.39
N ARG A 1090 16.51 -14.30 -78.46
CA ARG A 1090 17.87 -13.72 -78.36
C ARG A 1090 17.87 -12.42 -77.55
N MET A 1091 16.87 -11.56 -77.77
CA MET A 1091 16.70 -10.33 -76.99
C MET A 1091 16.40 -10.60 -75.51
N ALA A 1092 15.49 -11.54 -75.20
CA ALA A 1092 15.15 -11.87 -73.82
C ALA A 1092 16.33 -12.49 -73.05
N ILE A 1093 17.14 -13.34 -73.70
CA ILE A 1093 18.39 -13.88 -73.15
C ILE A 1093 19.38 -12.75 -72.86
N GLU A 1094 19.58 -11.82 -73.79
CA GLU A 1094 20.48 -10.68 -73.62
C GLU A 1094 20.04 -9.75 -72.48
N MET A 1095 18.74 -9.47 -72.34
CA MET A 1095 18.17 -8.72 -71.21
C MET A 1095 18.37 -9.43 -69.87
N LEU A 1096 18.13 -10.75 -69.81
CA LEU A 1096 18.33 -11.57 -68.61
C LEU A 1096 19.81 -11.57 -68.19
N MET A 1097 20.75 -11.65 -69.14
CA MET A 1097 22.18 -11.57 -68.85
C MET A 1097 22.59 -10.17 -68.35
N SER A 1098 22.12 -9.09 -68.98
CA SER A 1098 22.40 -7.72 -68.52
C SER A 1098 21.81 -7.42 -67.15
N ALA A 1099 20.58 -7.89 -66.87
CA ALA A 1099 19.99 -7.78 -65.54
C ALA A 1099 20.76 -8.61 -64.51
N ALA A 1100 21.11 -9.86 -64.81
CA ALA A 1100 21.87 -10.71 -63.90
C ALA A 1100 23.25 -10.13 -63.56
N ARG A 1101 23.93 -9.49 -64.52
CA ARG A 1101 25.18 -8.75 -64.28
C ARG A 1101 24.99 -7.57 -63.33
N ARG A 1102 23.89 -6.83 -63.45
CA ARG A 1102 23.53 -5.71 -62.57
C ARG A 1102 23.03 -6.14 -61.17
N SER A 1103 22.71 -7.42 -60.98
CA SER A 1103 22.31 -8.00 -59.69
C SER A 1103 23.51 -8.64 -58.96
N ILE A 1104 24.29 -7.82 -58.25
CA ILE A 1104 25.46 -8.27 -57.46
C ILE A 1104 25.09 -9.42 -56.50
N GLY A 1105 25.93 -10.45 -56.47
CA GLY A 1105 25.85 -11.56 -55.50
C GLY A 1105 24.68 -12.52 -55.71
N ARG A 1106 23.90 -12.39 -56.79
CA ARG A 1106 22.74 -13.26 -57.08
C ARG A 1106 23.11 -14.39 -58.04
N GLN A 1107 22.63 -15.60 -57.73
CA GLN A 1107 22.80 -16.77 -58.60
C GLN A 1107 21.59 -16.92 -59.53
N PHE A 1108 21.83 -17.03 -60.83
CA PHE A 1108 20.80 -17.27 -61.84
C PHE A 1108 20.92 -18.69 -62.40
N ILE A 1109 19.79 -19.38 -62.54
CA ILE A 1109 19.66 -20.73 -63.12
C ILE A 1109 18.59 -20.69 -64.21
N LEU A 1110 19.05 -20.50 -65.44
CA LEU A 1110 18.21 -20.31 -66.63
C LEU A 1110 18.23 -21.60 -67.47
N ILE A 1111 17.07 -22.17 -67.73
CA ILE A 1111 16.93 -23.37 -68.57
C ILE A 1111 16.29 -22.97 -69.90
N THR A 1112 16.92 -23.33 -71.01
CA THR A 1112 16.45 -23.04 -72.38
C THR A 1112 16.64 -24.27 -73.28
N PRO A 1113 15.76 -24.51 -74.27
CA PRO A 1113 15.96 -25.49 -75.33
C PRO A 1113 16.89 -24.99 -76.45
N GLY A 1114 17.37 -23.74 -76.38
CA GLY A 1114 18.23 -23.11 -77.37
C GLY A 1114 19.63 -23.73 -77.46
N SER A 1115 20.38 -23.32 -78.48
CA SER A 1115 21.76 -23.80 -78.65
C SER A 1115 22.71 -23.05 -77.71
N LYS A 1116 23.87 -23.64 -77.46
CA LYS A 1116 25.04 -22.95 -76.88
C LYS A 1116 25.43 -21.72 -77.72
N ASP A 1117 25.17 -21.74 -79.03
CA ASP A 1117 25.45 -20.65 -79.97
C ASP A 1117 24.60 -19.39 -79.73
N ASP A 1118 23.46 -19.51 -79.05
CA ASP A 1118 22.60 -18.37 -78.67
C ASP A 1118 23.16 -17.60 -77.46
N ILE A 1119 24.16 -18.14 -76.75
CA ILE A 1119 24.63 -17.66 -75.45
C ILE A 1119 26.04 -17.06 -75.56
N LYS A 1120 26.21 -15.80 -75.12
CA LYS A 1120 27.53 -15.14 -75.06
C LYS A 1120 28.35 -15.70 -73.89
N ILE A 1121 29.24 -16.66 -74.17
CA ILE A 1121 30.15 -17.25 -73.18
C ILE A 1121 31.07 -16.16 -72.60
N ALA A 1122 31.16 -16.09 -71.27
CA ALA A 1122 31.97 -15.13 -70.51
C ALA A 1122 32.32 -15.73 -69.12
N PRO A 1123 33.29 -15.18 -68.36
CA PRO A 1123 33.76 -15.77 -67.10
C PRO A 1123 32.67 -15.88 -66.00
N ASP A 1124 31.64 -15.04 -66.07
CA ASP A 1124 30.48 -15.02 -65.18
C ASP A 1124 29.38 -16.02 -65.58
N VAL A 1125 29.54 -16.73 -66.71
CA VAL A 1125 28.50 -17.56 -67.35
C VAL A 1125 28.95 -19.03 -67.48
N LYS A 1126 28.36 -19.91 -66.67
CA LYS A 1126 28.52 -21.37 -66.78
C LYS A 1126 27.44 -21.95 -67.68
N VAL A 1127 27.81 -22.44 -68.87
CA VAL A 1127 26.90 -23.19 -69.75
C VAL A 1127 27.06 -24.68 -69.51
N ILE A 1128 25.95 -25.35 -69.21
CA ILE A 1128 25.85 -26.77 -68.86
C ILE A 1128 24.96 -27.44 -69.90
N GLU A 1129 25.53 -28.30 -70.74
CA GLU A 1129 24.81 -28.98 -71.81
C GLU A 1129 24.48 -30.41 -71.39
N LEU A 1130 23.19 -30.75 -71.35
CA LEU A 1130 22.74 -32.10 -70.97
C LEU A 1130 22.74 -33.04 -72.18
N ALA A 1131 23.30 -34.23 -71.97
CA ALA A 1131 23.33 -35.30 -72.95
C ALA A 1131 21.92 -35.67 -73.46
N GLU A 1132 21.86 -36.21 -74.67
CA GLU A 1132 20.59 -36.70 -75.23
C GLU A 1132 20.04 -37.85 -74.38
N PRO A 1133 18.71 -37.91 -74.15
CA PRO A 1133 18.13 -38.97 -73.34
C PRO A 1133 18.30 -40.32 -74.03
N GLU A 1134 18.69 -41.35 -73.27
CA GLU A 1134 18.79 -42.73 -73.73
C GLU A 1134 17.40 -43.28 -74.12
N ARG A 1135 16.99 -42.99 -75.36
CA ARG A 1135 15.77 -43.55 -75.95
C ARG A 1135 16.01 -45.01 -76.32
N GLY A 1136 15.78 -45.91 -75.36
CA GLY A 1136 15.74 -47.35 -75.61
C GLY A 1136 14.81 -47.67 -76.78
N GLN A 1137 15.38 -48.17 -77.88
CA GLN A 1137 14.62 -48.48 -79.09
C GLN A 1137 13.83 -49.79 -78.90
N THR A 1138 12.53 -49.67 -78.63
CA THR A 1138 11.55 -50.69 -79.03
C THR A 1138 10.70 -50.13 -80.17
N THR A 1139 11.27 -50.10 -81.37
CA THR A 1139 10.49 -49.92 -82.60
C THR A 1139 9.56 -51.10 -82.77
N LEU A 1140 8.25 -50.90 -82.52
CA LEU A 1140 7.24 -51.88 -82.89
C LEU A 1140 7.20 -52.02 -84.41
N GLN A 1141 7.75 -53.11 -84.94
CA GLN A 1141 7.57 -53.48 -86.33
C GLN A 1141 6.14 -53.96 -86.53
N PHE A 1142 5.30 -53.12 -87.15
CA PHE A 1142 4.06 -53.58 -87.76
C PHE A 1142 4.40 -54.39 -89.02
N GLN A 1143 4.31 -55.72 -88.93
CA GLN A 1143 3.93 -56.51 -90.09
C GLN A 1143 2.42 -56.32 -90.38
N ARG A 1144 2.02 -56.58 -91.62
CA ARG A 1144 0.72 -56.20 -92.20
C ARG A 1144 -0.48 -56.85 -91.52
#